data_AF-A0A7C5P0K3-F1
#
_entry.id   AF-A0A7C5P0K3-F1
#
_cell.length_a   1.000
_cell.length_b   1.000
_cell.length_c   1.000
_cell.angle_alpha   90.00
_cell.angle_beta   90.00
_cell.angle_gamma   90.00
#
_symmetry.space_group_name_H-M   'P 1'
#
loop_
_entity.id
_entity.type
_entity.pdbx_description
1 polymer ?
#
loop_
_entity_poly.entity_id
_entity_poly.type
_entity_poly.pdbx_seq_one_letter_code
_entity_poly.pdbx_strand_id
1 'polypeptide(L)'
;MQQLISLPPRMAREFAALEPELAQEWFAAADPVGRRLGSGGGTAHLLRAAWQATGGGKSFADWLRGSRKLMIHGGGQSRRLPAYAAVGKPLLPLPVMRWSLGQRLRQTLLEAQAPFYRRLLQQAPAATVAMVANGDVLLRGAIPAVLPEADVLAIGLWVRPEQAQHHGVFFCPRQQPDRLAFFLQKPSPATIRELAGQYLFLVDTGVWLLSERAVNVLLRKCEAGPYELYAGLGLGLGATPTQRDPEVNALTSAVVPLPDGAFHHFGTSRDLIQSVSALQNLVMDQTKLGLVSTKPHPDQHTQNATVEVTLRAENHGLWIENSHIPATWQLSCNHVLTGVPENNWTLKLEPGACLDFVPVGNNQICVRHYNIDDSFAGDRQYAPLFPVVPREQLDGPTVQRILAGHPPAGDRLSAHELAEQTDLAALYAQRNANREKILAPLAAHHERSVFYRLDLDATADLYAATKLPLPAELADGEPLKRIRDRMFRAAVQRRRQAGDWEQHEAAAFRLLRDLILRQTELAPVRPVRQVLDDQIIWGRSPVRLDLAGGWTDTPPYCLQFGGQVVNVAVNLNGQPPIQVFARLTDRPELVLRSIDLGIEERLRTFDELAGFENATSGFAIAKAALALAGFLPRFRDGAKFPTLEAQLRDFGGGIEIALLSAVPKGSGLGTSSILAATLLGMLSDLCGLNWSREDLFARTLALEQMLGAGGGWQDQIGGVLGGLKLIETAPGLEQKPTLRWLPDDFFGPDYADRTVLLYYTGLTRVARGILKEIVRGMFLNAHARLEVLEQTGQNAAFCADAIQRHDWESFAEAIRRTWTLKQELDRGTNPPAVQAILQPVADYLAAAQLPGAGGGGYLLMLAKDDEAARRIRQVLTARPPNAKARFVSLNLSKIGFEVTRS
;
A
#
# COMPACT_ATOMS: atom_id res chain seq x y z
N MET A 1 10.08 -12.37 9.89
CA MET A 1 8.80 -13.07 10.21
C MET A 1 8.66 -14.23 9.24
N GLN A 2 8.22 -15.40 9.69
CA GLN A 2 7.91 -16.55 8.82
C GLN A 2 6.40 -16.69 8.67
N GLN A 3 5.94 -17.04 7.47
CA GLN A 3 4.51 -17.14 7.15
C GLN A 3 4.18 -18.60 6.84
N LEU A 4 3.18 -19.14 7.53
CA LEU A 4 2.79 -20.54 7.50
C LEU A 4 1.31 -20.63 7.12
N ILE A 5 0.96 -21.57 6.25
CA ILE A 5 -0.42 -21.81 5.84
C ILE A 5 -0.76 -23.29 5.90
N SER A 6 -1.94 -23.63 6.42
CA SER A 6 -2.48 -24.98 6.30
C SER A 6 -3.41 -25.07 5.09
N LEU A 7 -3.16 -26.02 4.18
CA LEU A 7 -3.95 -26.25 2.97
C LEU A 7 -4.46 -27.71 2.92
N PRO A 8 -5.41 -28.04 2.03
CA PRO A 8 -5.77 -29.42 1.75
C PRO A 8 -4.55 -30.28 1.35
N PRO A 9 -4.49 -31.58 1.69
CA PRO A 9 -3.29 -32.42 1.52
C PRO A 9 -2.71 -32.45 0.10
N ARG A 10 -3.55 -32.42 -0.94
CA ARG A 10 -3.07 -32.35 -2.32
C ARG A 10 -2.55 -30.96 -2.67
N MET A 11 -3.32 -29.92 -2.36
CA MET A 11 -2.88 -28.53 -2.59
C MET A 11 -1.57 -28.22 -1.87
N ALA A 12 -1.39 -28.66 -0.62
CA ALA A 12 -0.14 -28.44 0.12
C ALA A 12 1.09 -29.05 -0.60
N ARG A 13 0.93 -30.22 -1.24
CA ARG A 13 1.99 -30.88 -2.02
C ARG A 13 2.29 -30.17 -3.34
N GLU A 14 1.26 -29.63 -3.99
CA GLU A 14 1.37 -28.97 -5.30
C GLU A 14 1.52 -27.44 -5.19
N PHE A 15 1.53 -26.87 -3.97
CA PHE A 15 1.49 -25.43 -3.71
C PHE A 15 2.61 -24.66 -4.43
N ALA A 16 3.85 -25.15 -4.33
CA ALA A 16 4.99 -24.49 -4.97
C ALA A 16 4.93 -24.52 -6.51
N ALA A 17 4.27 -25.51 -7.10
CA ALA A 17 4.11 -25.62 -8.54
C ALA A 17 2.97 -24.74 -9.08
N LEU A 18 1.86 -24.66 -8.33
CA LEU A 18 0.65 -23.93 -8.75
C LEU A 18 0.66 -22.46 -8.35
N GLU A 19 1.28 -22.13 -7.21
CA GLU A 19 1.36 -20.79 -6.63
C GLU A 19 2.82 -20.41 -6.29
N PRO A 20 3.73 -20.37 -7.29
CA PRO A 20 5.17 -20.21 -7.05
C PRO A 20 5.54 -18.91 -6.34
N GLU A 21 4.82 -17.82 -6.60
CA GLU A 21 5.06 -16.54 -5.93
C GLU A 21 4.68 -16.60 -4.44
N LEU A 22 3.53 -17.20 -4.11
CA LEU A 22 3.14 -17.36 -2.71
C LEU A 22 4.07 -18.33 -1.99
N ALA A 23 4.56 -19.37 -2.67
CA ALA A 23 5.48 -20.34 -2.09
C ALA A 23 6.88 -19.78 -1.78
N GLN A 24 7.26 -18.63 -2.35
CA GLN A 24 8.48 -17.92 -1.92
C GLN A 24 8.32 -17.29 -0.54
N GLU A 25 7.08 -16.97 -0.15
CA GLU A 25 6.75 -16.23 1.07
C GLU A 25 6.12 -17.09 2.16
N TRP A 26 5.40 -18.15 1.76
CA TRP A 26 4.56 -18.97 2.61
C TRP A 26 5.03 -20.43 2.60
N PHE A 27 5.24 -20.98 3.80
CA PHE A 27 5.38 -22.42 3.98
C PHE A 27 4.00 -23.07 4.09
N ALA A 28 3.66 -23.95 3.16
CA ALA A 28 2.42 -24.71 3.17
C ALA A 28 2.61 -26.10 3.76
N ALA A 29 1.68 -26.53 4.62
CA ALA A 29 1.55 -27.92 5.04
C ALA A 29 0.08 -28.31 5.14
N ALA A 30 -0.19 -29.59 5.40
CA ALA A 30 -1.54 -30.11 5.60
C ALA A 30 -1.59 -30.97 6.85
N ASP A 31 -2.78 -31.11 7.43
CA ASP A 31 -3.00 -32.08 8.49
C ASP A 31 -2.77 -33.51 7.96
N PRO A 32 -2.26 -34.45 8.78
CA PRO A 32 -2.05 -35.84 8.38
C PRO A 32 -3.36 -36.50 7.93
N VAL A 33 -3.31 -37.20 6.79
CA VAL A 33 -4.46 -37.93 6.24
C VAL A 33 -5.01 -38.93 7.27
N GLY A 34 -6.33 -38.96 7.42
CA GLY A 34 -7.03 -39.89 8.31
C GLY A 34 -6.94 -39.59 9.82
N ARG A 35 -6.28 -38.50 10.24
CA ARG A 35 -6.22 -38.09 11.67
C ARG A 35 -7.00 -36.81 11.90
N ARG A 36 -7.90 -36.81 12.89
CA ARG A 36 -8.57 -35.58 13.37
C ARG A 36 -7.73 -34.95 14.46
N LEU A 37 -7.01 -33.86 14.16
CA LEU A 37 -6.13 -33.19 15.13
C LEU A 37 -6.84 -32.14 15.99
N GLY A 38 -7.97 -31.61 15.51
CA GLY A 38 -8.57 -30.39 16.07
C GLY A 38 -7.80 -29.13 15.68
N SER A 39 -8.41 -27.95 15.82
CA SER A 39 -7.80 -26.68 15.41
C SER A 39 -6.47 -26.38 16.13
N GLY A 40 -6.36 -26.68 17.42
CA GLY A 40 -5.12 -26.52 18.18
C GLY A 40 -4.05 -27.54 17.78
N GLY A 41 -4.46 -28.78 17.53
CA GLY A 41 -3.58 -29.81 16.98
C GLY A 41 -3.04 -29.48 15.59
N GLY A 42 -3.87 -28.89 14.72
CA GLY A 42 -3.45 -28.38 13.40
C GLY A 42 -2.42 -27.25 13.51
N THR A 43 -2.60 -26.33 14.47
CA THR A 43 -1.60 -25.29 14.79
C THR A 43 -0.27 -25.92 15.23
N ALA A 44 -0.31 -26.84 16.21
CA ALA A 44 0.87 -27.55 16.70
C ALA A 44 1.59 -28.32 15.56
N HIS A 45 0.83 -28.98 14.70
CA HIS A 45 1.37 -29.73 13.57
C HIS A 45 2.05 -28.82 12.55
N LEU A 46 1.41 -27.71 12.15
CA LEU A 46 1.97 -26.75 11.20
C LEU A 46 3.29 -26.14 11.72
N LEU A 47 3.37 -25.82 13.01
CA LEU A 47 4.61 -25.36 13.63
C LEU A 47 5.72 -26.43 13.59
N ARG A 48 5.39 -27.68 13.93
CA ARG A 48 6.34 -28.79 13.89
C ARG A 48 6.85 -29.06 12.47
N ALA A 49 5.97 -29.07 11.48
CA ALA A 49 6.33 -29.26 10.08
C ALA A 49 7.24 -28.13 9.56
N ALA A 50 6.90 -26.88 9.88
CA ALA A 50 7.71 -25.72 9.51
C ALA A 50 9.08 -25.72 10.20
N TRP A 51 9.15 -26.12 11.47
CA TRP A 51 10.41 -26.29 12.20
C TRP A 51 11.29 -27.37 11.58
N GLN A 52 10.72 -28.52 11.22
CA GLN A 52 11.47 -29.59 10.56
C GLN A 52 12.04 -29.13 9.20
N ALA A 53 11.28 -28.34 8.44
CA ALA A 53 11.70 -27.84 7.14
C ALA A 53 12.70 -26.67 7.21
N THR A 54 12.55 -25.77 8.19
CA THR A 54 13.27 -24.48 8.23
C THR A 54 14.14 -24.28 9.47
N GLY A 55 14.18 -25.26 10.37
CA GLY A 55 14.86 -25.19 11.66
C GLY A 55 16.39 -25.09 11.55
N GLY A 56 16.97 -25.68 10.51
CA GLY A 56 18.41 -25.62 10.26
C GLY A 56 19.25 -26.16 11.44
N GLY A 57 18.79 -27.21 12.10
CA GLY A 57 19.45 -27.83 13.27
C GLY A 57 19.20 -27.14 14.61
N LYS A 58 18.48 -26.02 14.65
CA LYS A 58 18.09 -25.35 15.90
C LYS A 58 17.06 -26.17 16.68
N SER A 59 17.08 -26.05 18.01
CA SER A 59 15.99 -26.54 18.86
C SER A 59 14.67 -25.86 18.47
N PHE A 60 13.53 -26.50 18.77
CA PHE A 60 12.22 -25.91 18.49
C PHE A 60 12.05 -24.54 19.16
N ALA A 61 12.51 -24.39 20.41
CA ALA A 61 12.45 -23.13 21.16
C ALA A 61 13.28 -22.02 20.51
N ASP A 62 14.53 -22.31 20.11
CA ASP A 62 15.39 -21.32 19.45
C ASP A 62 14.87 -20.94 18.06
N TRP A 63 14.29 -21.89 17.32
CA TRP A 63 13.63 -21.62 16.05
C TRP A 63 12.37 -20.76 16.23
N LEU A 64 11.57 -21.03 17.25
CA LEU A 64 10.36 -20.27 17.56
C LEU A 64 10.71 -18.82 17.91
N ARG A 65 11.69 -18.61 18.80
CA ARG A 65 12.19 -17.27 19.19
C ARG A 65 12.91 -16.54 18.06
N GLY A 66 13.56 -17.26 17.15
CA GLY A 66 14.35 -16.66 16.07
C GLY A 66 13.54 -15.85 15.04
N SER A 67 12.23 -16.07 14.92
CA SER A 67 11.36 -15.25 14.07
C SER A 67 9.89 -15.38 14.47
N ARG A 68 9.12 -14.29 14.46
CA ARG A 68 7.67 -14.35 14.65
C ARG A 68 7.01 -15.20 13.56
N LYS A 69 6.03 -16.03 13.92
CA LYS A 69 5.28 -16.94 13.04
C LYS A 69 3.88 -16.39 12.77
N LEU A 70 3.56 -16.07 11.51
CA LEU A 70 2.20 -15.77 11.06
C LEU A 70 1.58 -17.06 10.51
N MET A 71 0.48 -17.52 11.09
CA MET A 71 -0.16 -18.78 10.71
C MET A 71 -1.57 -18.52 10.22
N ILE A 72 -1.88 -18.92 8.99
CA ILE A 72 -3.23 -18.85 8.44
C ILE A 72 -3.75 -20.27 8.26
N HIS A 73 -4.82 -20.60 8.99
CA HIS A 73 -5.47 -21.89 8.82
C HIS A 73 -6.47 -21.84 7.68
N GLY A 74 -6.16 -22.48 6.56
CA GLY A 74 -7.12 -22.69 5.46
C GLY A 74 -8.28 -23.64 5.77
N GLY A 75 -8.42 -24.02 7.04
CA GLY A 75 -9.45 -24.94 7.53
C GLY A 75 -9.20 -26.34 7.04
N GLY A 76 -8.35 -27.10 7.74
CA GLY A 76 -7.98 -28.49 7.41
C GLY A 76 -9.15 -29.48 7.27
N GLN A 77 -10.37 -29.07 7.60
CA GLN A 77 -11.61 -29.82 7.38
C GLN A 77 -12.81 -28.90 7.08
N SER A 78 -12.58 -27.66 6.63
CA SER A 78 -13.66 -26.70 6.44
C SER A 78 -14.42 -26.93 5.13
N ARG A 79 -15.34 -27.86 5.19
CA ARG A 79 -16.08 -28.51 4.10
C ARG A 79 -17.40 -27.82 3.71
N ARG A 80 -17.60 -26.55 4.12
CA ARG A 80 -18.87 -25.79 3.94
C ARG A 80 -18.94 -24.89 2.71
N LEU A 81 -17.83 -24.71 2.00
CA LEU A 81 -17.77 -23.99 0.73
C LEU A 81 -17.34 -24.98 -0.36
N PRO A 82 -18.29 -25.64 -1.06
CA PRO A 82 -17.97 -26.74 -1.95
C PRO A 82 -16.99 -26.37 -3.06
N ALA A 83 -17.25 -25.28 -3.79
CA ALA A 83 -16.50 -24.87 -4.97
C ALA A 83 -14.98 -24.74 -4.77
N TYR A 84 -14.52 -24.46 -3.55
CA TYR A 84 -13.09 -24.23 -3.26
C TYR A 84 -12.51 -25.21 -2.24
N ALA A 85 -13.23 -26.29 -1.93
CA ALA A 85 -12.78 -27.27 -0.93
C ALA A 85 -11.46 -27.97 -1.32
N ALA A 86 -11.21 -28.21 -2.61
CA ALA A 86 -9.99 -28.89 -3.08
C ALA A 86 -8.75 -27.99 -3.04
N VAL A 87 -8.90 -26.70 -3.35
CA VAL A 87 -7.80 -25.72 -3.34
C VAL A 87 -7.57 -25.16 -1.92
N GLY A 88 -8.64 -25.03 -1.13
CA GLY A 88 -8.61 -24.40 0.19
C GLY A 88 -9.07 -22.95 0.14
N LYS A 89 -9.83 -22.54 1.16
CA LYS A 89 -10.47 -21.21 1.22
C LYS A 89 -9.50 -20.01 1.11
N PRO A 90 -8.29 -20.02 1.69
CA PRO A 90 -7.36 -18.89 1.52
C PRO A 90 -6.99 -18.66 0.06
N LEU A 91 -7.02 -19.70 -0.77
CA LEU A 91 -6.68 -19.63 -2.19
C LEU A 91 -7.91 -19.43 -3.08
N LEU A 92 -9.06 -19.10 -2.48
CA LEU A 92 -10.24 -18.65 -3.21
C LEU A 92 -9.90 -17.40 -4.04
N PRO A 93 -10.17 -17.38 -5.35
CA PRO A 93 -10.05 -16.18 -6.17
C PRO A 93 -11.01 -15.11 -5.69
N LEU A 94 -10.47 -13.93 -5.36
CA LEU A 94 -11.25 -12.80 -4.89
C LEU A 94 -11.41 -11.77 -6.04
N PRO A 95 -12.63 -11.34 -6.37
CA PRO A 95 -12.84 -10.32 -7.38
C PRO A 95 -12.16 -9.00 -7.01
N VAL A 96 -11.68 -8.29 -8.03
CA VAL A 96 -11.07 -6.96 -7.86
C VAL A 96 -12.12 -5.97 -7.34
N MET A 97 -11.79 -5.27 -6.25
CA MET A 97 -12.65 -4.22 -5.68
C MET A 97 -12.59 -2.96 -6.53
N ARG A 98 -13.73 -2.54 -7.08
CA ARG A 98 -13.81 -1.41 -8.04
C ARG A 98 -13.31 -0.07 -7.51
N TRP A 99 -13.24 0.09 -6.19
CA TRP A 99 -12.86 1.33 -5.51
C TRP A 99 -11.38 1.39 -5.11
N SER A 100 -10.66 0.27 -5.19
CA SER A 100 -9.23 0.24 -4.89
C SER A 100 -8.40 0.23 -6.18
N LEU A 101 -7.11 0.53 -6.06
CA LEU A 101 -6.11 0.54 -7.15
C LEU A 101 -5.04 -0.51 -6.85
N GLY A 102 -4.45 -1.06 -7.91
CA GLY A 102 -3.31 -1.98 -7.78
C GLY A 102 -3.68 -3.38 -7.31
N GLN A 103 -4.90 -3.82 -7.61
CA GLN A 103 -5.34 -5.20 -7.35
C GLN A 103 -5.07 -6.10 -8.56
N ARG A 104 -4.82 -7.38 -8.30
CA ARG A 104 -4.48 -8.36 -9.35
C ARG A 104 -5.70 -9.18 -9.72
N LEU A 105 -5.85 -9.53 -11.00
CA LEU A 105 -6.96 -10.37 -11.48
C LEU A 105 -6.98 -11.79 -10.88
N ARG A 106 -5.81 -12.29 -10.48
CA ARG A 106 -5.63 -13.61 -9.86
C ARG A 106 -5.56 -13.55 -8.33
N GLN A 107 -5.81 -12.39 -7.72
CA GLN A 107 -5.64 -12.26 -6.28
C GLN A 107 -6.51 -13.26 -5.52
N THR A 108 -5.96 -13.79 -4.45
CA THR A 108 -6.61 -14.74 -3.56
C THR A 108 -7.10 -14.05 -2.29
N LEU A 109 -7.95 -14.74 -1.52
CA LEU A 109 -8.35 -14.29 -0.18
C LEU A 109 -7.13 -14.12 0.74
N LEU A 110 -6.14 -15.01 0.63
CA LEU A 110 -4.87 -14.96 1.37
C LEU A 110 -4.12 -13.66 1.11
N GLU A 111 -3.95 -13.28 -0.16
CA GLU A 111 -3.28 -12.03 -0.54
C GLU A 111 -4.02 -10.80 -0.01
N ALA A 112 -5.36 -10.83 0.02
CA ALA A 112 -6.16 -9.74 0.59
C ALA A 112 -6.05 -9.66 2.13
N GLN A 113 -5.89 -10.80 2.81
CA GLN A 113 -5.77 -10.90 4.28
C GLN A 113 -4.38 -10.55 4.80
N ALA A 114 -3.34 -11.00 4.10
CA ALA A 114 -1.96 -11.00 4.59
C ALA A 114 -1.45 -9.62 5.05
N PRO A 115 -1.69 -8.50 4.32
CA PRO A 115 -1.23 -7.17 4.73
C PRO A 115 -1.70 -6.76 6.12
N PHE A 116 -2.98 -6.98 6.43
CA PHE A 116 -3.55 -6.65 7.74
C PHE A 116 -2.89 -7.47 8.85
N TYR A 117 -2.74 -8.78 8.65
CA TYR A 117 -2.13 -9.68 9.63
C TYR A 117 -0.63 -9.41 9.85
N ARG A 118 0.11 -9.07 8.79
CA ARG A 118 1.53 -8.68 8.90
C ARG A 118 1.67 -7.43 9.76
N ARG A 119 0.87 -6.38 9.49
CA ARG A 119 0.89 -5.14 10.29
C ARG A 119 0.54 -5.42 11.75
N LEU A 120 -0.49 -6.22 12.00
CA LEU A 120 -0.90 -6.60 13.35
C LEU A 120 0.23 -7.32 14.11
N LEU A 121 0.87 -8.31 13.47
CA LEU A 121 1.96 -9.05 14.10
C LEU A 121 3.25 -8.24 14.24
N GLN A 122 3.47 -7.23 13.40
CA GLN A 122 4.59 -6.28 13.57
C GLN A 122 4.38 -5.38 14.79
N GLN A 123 3.15 -4.91 15.02
CA GLN A 123 2.79 -4.09 16.18
C GLN A 123 2.58 -4.90 17.47
N ALA A 124 2.64 -6.23 17.38
CA ALA A 124 2.44 -7.12 18.50
C ALA A 124 3.50 -6.95 19.62
N PRO A 125 3.12 -7.20 20.89
CA PRO A 125 4.02 -7.11 22.04
C PRO A 125 5.26 -7.99 21.90
N ALA A 126 6.37 -7.62 22.56
CA ALA A 126 7.69 -8.24 22.34
C ALA A 126 7.68 -9.75 22.62
N ALA A 127 6.90 -10.18 23.61
CA ALA A 127 6.75 -11.58 24.01
C ALA A 127 6.01 -12.46 22.96
N THR A 128 5.35 -11.86 21.97
CA THR A 128 4.60 -12.59 20.94
C THR A 128 5.56 -13.30 19.98
N VAL A 129 5.43 -14.63 19.88
CA VAL A 129 6.24 -15.47 18.97
C VAL A 129 5.42 -16.06 17.84
N ALA A 130 4.11 -16.20 17.99
CA ALA A 130 3.23 -16.75 16.96
C ALA A 130 1.88 -16.02 16.94
N MET A 131 1.25 -15.97 15.77
CA MET A 131 -0.13 -15.54 15.60
C MET A 131 -0.87 -16.55 14.74
N VAL A 132 -2.06 -16.94 15.21
CA VAL A 132 -2.98 -17.84 14.51
C VAL A 132 -4.14 -17.00 13.98
N ALA A 133 -4.48 -17.18 12.71
CA ALA A 133 -5.60 -16.51 12.05
C ALA A 133 -6.42 -17.50 11.21
N ASN A 134 -7.73 -17.25 11.11
CA ASN A 134 -8.62 -18.00 10.23
C ASN A 134 -8.44 -17.59 8.77
N GLY A 135 -8.32 -18.58 7.89
CA GLY A 135 -8.13 -18.38 6.45
C GLY A 135 -9.40 -18.07 5.67
N ASP A 136 -10.56 -18.07 6.32
CA ASP A 136 -11.86 -17.78 5.70
C ASP A 136 -12.52 -16.50 6.20
N VAL A 137 -11.75 -15.64 6.89
CA VAL A 137 -12.22 -14.34 7.37
C VAL A 137 -11.31 -13.24 6.87
N LEU A 138 -11.86 -12.26 6.16
CA LEU A 138 -11.15 -11.01 5.85
C LEU A 138 -11.47 -9.97 6.92
N LEU A 139 -10.48 -9.62 7.74
CA LEU A 139 -10.59 -8.55 8.73
C LEU A 139 -10.18 -7.19 8.15
N ARG A 140 -10.91 -6.16 8.56
CA ARG A 140 -10.61 -4.75 8.30
C ARG A 140 -10.84 -3.95 9.57
N GLY A 141 -10.13 -2.83 9.72
CA GLY A 141 -10.24 -1.96 10.88
C GLY A 141 -8.91 -1.29 11.18
N ALA A 142 -8.93 -0.31 12.08
CA ALA A 142 -7.69 0.27 12.59
C ALA A 142 -7.04 -0.70 13.59
N ILE A 143 -5.71 -0.84 13.58
CA ILE A 143 -5.00 -1.55 14.62
C ILE A 143 -4.65 -0.53 15.72
N PRO A 144 -5.00 -0.78 16.99
CA PRO A 144 -4.63 0.11 18.08
C PRO A 144 -3.11 0.31 18.17
N ALA A 145 -2.69 1.54 18.45
CA ALA A 145 -1.26 1.90 18.48
C ALA A 145 -0.43 1.12 19.51
N VAL A 146 -1.06 0.69 20.60
CA VAL A 146 -0.44 -0.11 21.66
C VAL A 146 -1.32 -1.32 21.92
N LEU A 147 -0.70 -2.50 21.90
CA LEU A 147 -1.33 -3.77 22.24
C LEU A 147 -0.82 -4.22 23.63
N PRO A 148 -1.68 -4.72 24.52
CA PRO A 148 -1.28 -5.11 25.87
C PRO A 148 -0.44 -6.39 25.86
N GLU A 149 0.50 -6.49 26.79
CA GLU A 149 1.30 -7.71 27.01
C GLU A 149 0.42 -8.80 27.64
N ALA A 150 0.35 -9.97 26.99
CA ALA A 150 -0.34 -11.15 27.48
C ALA A 150 0.24 -12.42 26.83
N ASP A 151 0.09 -13.58 27.46
CA ASP A 151 0.44 -14.86 26.83
C ASP A 151 -0.49 -15.21 25.68
N VAL A 152 -1.76 -14.86 25.83
CA VAL A 152 -2.78 -14.99 24.78
C VAL A 152 -3.49 -13.65 24.61
N LEU A 153 -3.21 -12.98 23.50
CA LEU A 153 -3.88 -11.74 23.12
C LEU A 153 -4.84 -12.02 21.97
N ALA A 154 -6.13 -11.71 22.17
CA ALA A 154 -7.17 -12.00 21.20
C ALA A 154 -7.74 -10.75 20.48
N ILE A 155 -7.94 -10.97 19.19
CA ILE A 155 -8.75 -10.26 18.19
C ILE A 155 -10.24 -10.07 18.48
N GLY A 156 -10.73 -8.97 19.07
CA GLY A 156 -12.16 -8.76 19.36
C GLY A 156 -12.92 -7.83 18.40
N LEU A 157 -14.20 -8.10 18.15
CA LEU A 157 -15.12 -7.18 17.45
C LEU A 157 -16.42 -6.92 18.22
N TRP A 158 -16.87 -5.67 18.18
CA TRP A 158 -18.16 -5.27 18.72
C TRP A 158 -19.26 -5.62 17.72
N VAL A 159 -20.21 -6.45 18.15
CA VAL A 159 -21.38 -6.82 17.35
C VAL A 159 -22.62 -6.88 18.21
N ARG A 160 -23.79 -6.99 17.58
CA ARG A 160 -25.05 -7.21 18.30
C ARG A 160 -25.12 -8.65 18.84
N PRO A 161 -25.78 -8.91 19.98
CA PRO A 161 -25.92 -10.26 20.55
C PRO A 161 -26.46 -11.31 19.56
N GLU A 162 -27.34 -10.90 18.64
CA GLU A 162 -27.93 -11.78 17.61
C GLU A 162 -26.91 -12.24 16.56
N GLN A 163 -25.87 -11.44 16.31
CA GLN A 163 -24.76 -11.82 15.44
C GLN A 163 -23.76 -12.70 16.22
N ALA A 164 -23.52 -12.37 17.49
CA ALA A 164 -22.55 -13.06 18.34
C ALA A 164 -22.87 -14.53 18.60
N GLN A 165 -24.14 -14.94 18.55
CA GLN A 165 -24.56 -16.33 18.81
C GLN A 165 -23.93 -17.37 17.86
N HIS A 166 -23.40 -16.95 16.71
CA HIS A 166 -22.77 -17.84 15.75
C HIS A 166 -21.26 -18.02 15.97
N HIS A 167 -20.67 -17.27 16.92
CA HIS A 167 -19.23 -17.18 17.13
C HIS A 167 -18.82 -17.45 18.59
N GLY A 168 -17.51 -17.54 18.83
CA GLY A 168 -16.96 -17.42 20.17
C GLY A 168 -17.13 -16.00 20.70
N VAL A 169 -17.37 -15.86 22.00
CA VAL A 169 -17.59 -14.56 22.65
C VAL A 169 -16.70 -14.44 23.87
N PHE A 170 -15.86 -13.41 23.87
CA PHE A 170 -15.05 -13.00 25.00
C PHE A 170 -15.88 -12.11 25.94
N PHE A 171 -15.74 -12.31 27.24
CA PHE A 171 -16.33 -11.45 28.27
C PHE A 171 -15.22 -10.80 29.08
N CYS A 172 -15.19 -9.47 29.10
CA CYS A 172 -14.20 -8.65 29.81
C CYS A 172 -14.90 -7.86 30.91
N PRO A 173 -14.38 -7.79 32.15
CA PRO A 173 -15.01 -7.01 33.21
C PRO A 173 -15.13 -5.54 32.80
N ARG A 174 -16.25 -4.89 33.09
CA ARG A 174 -16.43 -3.45 32.74
C ARG A 174 -15.38 -2.53 33.35
N GLN A 175 -14.81 -2.91 34.50
CA GLN A 175 -13.75 -2.16 35.19
C GLN A 175 -12.34 -2.42 34.61
N GLN A 176 -12.16 -3.50 33.85
CA GLN A 176 -10.89 -3.91 33.22
C GLN A 176 -11.18 -4.44 31.81
N PRO A 177 -11.54 -3.57 30.86
CA PRO A 177 -12.10 -3.95 29.57
C PRO A 177 -11.09 -4.65 28.64
N ASP A 178 -9.80 -4.55 28.94
CA ASP A 178 -8.67 -5.14 28.24
C ASP A 178 -8.32 -6.55 28.73
N ARG A 179 -8.85 -6.97 29.89
CA ARG A 179 -8.56 -8.26 30.50
C ARG A 179 -9.71 -9.25 30.30
N LEU A 180 -9.38 -10.47 29.88
CA LEU A 180 -10.38 -11.53 29.72
C LEU A 180 -10.83 -12.09 31.08
N ALA A 181 -12.14 -12.08 31.35
CA ALA A 181 -12.72 -12.81 32.47
C ALA A 181 -12.92 -14.28 32.09
N PHE A 182 -13.65 -14.52 31.00
CA PHE A 182 -13.91 -15.86 30.47
C PHE A 182 -14.39 -15.81 29.02
N PHE A 183 -14.42 -16.97 28.38
CA PHE A 183 -14.86 -17.17 27.00
C PHE A 183 -16.03 -18.15 26.95
N LEU A 184 -17.01 -17.88 26.08
CA LEU A 184 -18.12 -18.79 25.78
C LEU A 184 -18.16 -19.09 24.28
N GLN A 185 -18.45 -20.34 23.94
CA GLN A 185 -18.63 -20.74 22.54
C GLN A 185 -20.11 -20.68 22.15
N LYS A 186 -20.45 -19.82 21.18
CA LYS A 186 -21.80 -19.69 20.62
C LYS A 186 -22.92 -19.53 21.67
N PRO A 187 -22.76 -18.60 22.65
CA PRO A 187 -23.78 -18.38 23.67
C PRO A 187 -25.06 -17.79 23.05
N SER A 188 -26.21 -18.07 23.66
CA SER A 188 -27.47 -17.51 23.19
C SER A 188 -27.51 -15.98 23.36
N PRO A 189 -28.25 -15.22 22.52
CA PRO A 189 -28.39 -13.78 22.70
C PRO A 189 -28.93 -13.39 24.09
N ALA A 190 -29.80 -14.23 24.69
CA ALA A 190 -30.32 -14.02 26.04
C ALA A 190 -29.20 -14.08 27.09
N THR A 191 -28.35 -15.11 27.01
CA THR A 191 -27.17 -15.27 27.88
C THR A 191 -26.22 -14.08 27.76
N ILE A 192 -25.95 -13.60 26.55
CA ILE A 192 -25.09 -12.43 26.33
C ILE A 192 -25.68 -11.20 27.03
N ARG A 193 -26.99 -10.95 26.87
CA ARG A 193 -27.66 -9.79 27.48
C ARG A 193 -27.67 -9.84 29.01
N GLU A 194 -27.85 -11.02 29.59
CA GLU A 194 -27.76 -11.23 31.04
C GLU A 194 -26.37 -10.85 31.57
N LEU A 195 -25.32 -11.33 30.90
CA LEU A 195 -23.93 -11.07 31.29
C LEU A 195 -23.49 -9.61 31.00
N ALA A 196 -24.12 -8.94 30.04
CA ALA A 196 -23.77 -7.59 29.61
C ALA A 196 -23.88 -6.54 30.73
N GLY A 197 -24.62 -6.81 31.81
CA GLY A 197 -24.68 -5.92 32.98
C GLY A 197 -23.33 -5.79 33.71
N GLN A 198 -22.53 -6.86 33.74
CA GLN A 198 -21.25 -6.92 34.46
C GLN A 198 -20.04 -6.92 33.53
N TYR A 199 -20.22 -7.43 32.31
CA TYR A 199 -19.15 -7.63 31.34
C TYR A 199 -19.41 -6.85 30.06
N LEU A 200 -18.32 -6.38 29.46
CA LEU A 200 -18.28 -6.09 28.04
C LEU A 200 -18.08 -7.39 27.28
N PHE A 201 -18.67 -7.51 26.09
CA PHE A 201 -18.51 -8.70 25.26
C PHE A 201 -18.02 -8.35 23.87
N LEU A 202 -17.15 -9.20 23.34
CA LEU A 202 -16.55 -9.07 22.00
C LEU A 202 -16.64 -10.42 21.31
N VAL A 203 -16.98 -10.41 20.02
CA VAL A 203 -16.90 -11.62 19.21
C VAL A 203 -15.46 -11.90 18.83
N ASP A 204 -15.10 -13.17 18.94
CA ASP A 204 -13.83 -13.69 18.46
C ASP A 204 -13.75 -13.62 16.94
N THR A 205 -12.69 -12.96 16.47
CA THR A 205 -12.34 -12.85 15.05
C THR A 205 -11.58 -14.07 14.52
N GLY A 206 -11.12 -14.94 15.42
CA GLY A 206 -10.23 -16.05 15.08
C GLY A 206 -8.77 -15.64 14.92
N VAL A 207 -8.38 -14.46 15.42
CA VAL A 207 -7.00 -13.98 15.44
C VAL A 207 -6.45 -13.94 16.86
N TRP A 208 -5.46 -14.80 17.13
CA TRP A 208 -4.92 -15.04 18.46
C TRP A 208 -3.39 -14.92 18.40
N LEU A 209 -2.82 -13.99 19.16
CA LEU A 209 -1.38 -13.81 19.32
C LEU A 209 -0.93 -14.57 20.57
N LEU A 210 0.16 -15.34 20.43
CA LEU A 210 0.63 -16.31 21.41
C LEU A 210 2.08 -16.03 21.80
N SER A 211 2.33 -16.03 23.12
CA SER A 211 3.68 -16.09 23.68
C SER A 211 4.30 -17.49 23.53
N GLU A 212 5.61 -17.60 23.75
CA GLU A 212 6.29 -18.89 23.81
C GLU A 212 5.67 -19.82 24.86
N ARG A 213 5.25 -19.26 26.01
CA ARG A 213 4.59 -20.01 27.08
C ARG A 213 3.26 -20.59 26.62
N ALA A 214 2.43 -19.80 25.94
CA ALA A 214 1.16 -20.26 25.38
C ALA A 214 1.36 -21.34 24.31
N VAL A 215 2.33 -21.17 23.40
CA VAL A 215 2.66 -22.18 22.38
C VAL A 215 3.10 -23.50 23.02
N ASN A 216 3.93 -23.46 24.06
CA ASN A 216 4.38 -24.66 24.76
C ASN A 216 3.25 -25.39 25.50
N VAL A 217 2.33 -24.66 26.14
CA VAL A 217 1.11 -25.26 26.73
C VAL A 217 0.28 -25.94 25.64
N LEU A 218 0.03 -25.25 24.52
CA LEU A 218 -0.73 -25.80 23.40
C LEU A 218 -0.09 -27.11 22.87
N LEU A 219 1.23 -27.12 22.67
CA LEU A 219 1.94 -28.30 22.18
C LEU A 219 1.79 -29.50 23.12
N ARG A 220 1.93 -29.32 24.43
CA ARG A 220 1.74 -30.40 25.42
C ARG A 220 0.31 -30.93 25.41
N LYS A 221 -0.69 -30.05 25.32
CA LYS A 221 -2.10 -30.48 25.23
C LYS A 221 -2.38 -31.31 23.98
N CYS A 222 -1.70 -31.00 22.87
CA CYS A 222 -1.83 -31.76 21.63
C CYS A 222 -1.10 -33.12 21.65
N GLU A 223 -0.19 -33.36 22.59
CA GLU A 223 0.46 -34.68 22.76
C GLU A 223 -0.47 -35.71 23.38
N ALA A 224 -1.46 -35.27 24.16
CA ALA A 224 -2.45 -36.14 24.78
C ALA A 224 -3.55 -36.62 23.82
N GLY A 225 -3.67 -36.02 22.63
CA GLY A 225 -4.68 -36.36 21.63
C GLY A 225 -5.18 -35.15 20.84
N PRO A 226 -6.30 -35.29 20.10
CA PRO A 226 -6.92 -34.19 19.38
C PRO A 226 -7.29 -33.04 20.31
N TYR A 227 -6.91 -31.81 19.96
CA TYR A 227 -7.13 -30.63 20.79
C TYR A 227 -7.71 -29.47 19.97
N GLU A 228 -8.85 -28.95 20.41
CA GLU A 228 -9.50 -27.79 19.80
C GLU A 228 -9.04 -26.50 20.46
N LEU A 229 -8.64 -25.51 19.66
CA LEU A 229 -8.17 -24.23 20.16
C LEU A 229 -9.28 -23.50 20.94
N TYR A 230 -10.48 -23.40 20.36
CA TYR A 230 -11.58 -22.66 20.99
C TYR A 230 -12.25 -23.41 22.13
N ALA A 231 -12.52 -24.71 21.95
CA ALA A 231 -13.24 -25.54 22.93
C ALA A 231 -12.33 -26.16 24.01
N GLY A 232 -11.00 -26.11 23.81
CA GLY A 232 -10.01 -26.49 24.81
C GLY A 232 -9.34 -25.26 25.41
N LEU A 233 -8.44 -24.62 24.66
CA LEU A 233 -7.67 -23.48 25.17
C LEU A 233 -8.60 -22.32 25.55
N GLY A 234 -9.51 -21.93 24.65
CA GLY A 234 -10.38 -20.77 24.85
C GLY A 234 -11.24 -20.84 26.11
N LEU A 235 -11.92 -21.96 26.35
CA LEU A 235 -12.75 -22.15 27.55
C LEU A 235 -11.93 -22.17 28.85
N GLY A 236 -10.64 -22.48 28.78
CA GLY A 236 -9.70 -22.44 29.90
C GLY A 236 -9.05 -21.08 30.17
N LEU A 237 -9.26 -20.07 29.33
CA LEU A 237 -8.63 -18.75 29.48
C LEU A 237 -9.47 -17.79 30.31
N GLY A 238 -8.77 -16.82 30.93
CA GLY A 238 -9.36 -15.71 31.67
C GLY A 238 -9.27 -15.86 33.18
N ALA A 239 -9.64 -14.80 33.89
CA ALA A 239 -9.58 -14.76 35.36
C ALA A 239 -10.58 -15.71 36.06
N THR A 240 -11.71 -16.00 35.43
CA THR A 240 -12.78 -16.87 35.96
C THR A 240 -13.24 -17.86 34.89
N PRO A 241 -12.35 -18.77 34.46
CA PRO A 241 -12.51 -19.54 33.22
C PRO A 241 -13.67 -20.54 33.31
N THR A 242 -14.29 -20.81 32.16
CA THR A 242 -15.43 -21.72 32.02
C THR A 242 -15.03 -23.19 32.28
N GLN A 243 -13.80 -23.55 31.89
CA GLN A 243 -13.19 -24.85 32.17
C GLN A 243 -11.92 -24.69 33.00
N ARG A 244 -11.72 -25.58 33.97
CA ARG A 244 -10.50 -25.59 34.80
C ARG A 244 -9.45 -26.48 34.16
N ASP A 245 -8.34 -25.87 33.77
CA ASP A 245 -7.13 -26.52 33.30
C ASP A 245 -5.94 -25.73 33.87
N PRO A 246 -5.23 -26.25 34.90
CA PRO A 246 -4.22 -25.49 35.63
C PRO A 246 -3.12 -24.88 34.76
N GLU A 247 -2.74 -25.54 33.66
CA GLU A 247 -1.71 -25.00 32.75
C GLU A 247 -2.25 -23.86 31.90
N VAL A 248 -3.49 -23.95 31.43
CA VAL A 248 -4.13 -22.91 30.62
C VAL A 248 -4.55 -21.73 31.50
N ASN A 249 -5.09 -22.00 32.69
CA ASN A 249 -5.51 -20.97 33.65
C ASN A 249 -4.33 -20.11 34.15
N ALA A 250 -3.10 -20.64 34.10
CA ALA A 250 -1.89 -19.91 34.46
C ALA A 250 -1.43 -18.90 33.38
N LEU A 251 -1.99 -18.98 32.16
CA LEU A 251 -1.69 -18.05 31.07
C LEU A 251 -2.43 -16.73 31.31
N THR A 252 -1.72 -15.62 31.08
CA THR A 252 -2.35 -14.30 31.05
C THR A 252 -3.08 -14.10 29.73
N SER A 253 -4.26 -13.49 29.77
CA SER A 253 -5.08 -13.26 28.59
C SER A 253 -5.70 -11.87 28.53
N ALA A 254 -5.65 -11.29 27.34
CA ALA A 254 -6.17 -9.97 27.04
C ALA A 254 -6.98 -10.00 25.73
N VAL A 255 -7.91 -9.06 25.59
CA VAL A 255 -8.73 -8.91 24.38
C VAL A 255 -8.68 -7.47 23.94
N VAL A 256 -8.41 -7.25 22.65
CA VAL A 256 -8.36 -5.90 22.07
C VAL A 256 -9.43 -5.77 21.01
N PRO A 257 -10.33 -4.76 21.11
CA PRO A 257 -11.27 -4.47 20.04
C PRO A 257 -10.55 -3.86 18.83
N LEU A 258 -11.00 -4.19 17.61
CA LEU A 258 -10.67 -3.40 16.42
C LEU A 258 -11.65 -2.23 16.29
N PRO A 259 -11.19 -0.97 16.38
CA PRO A 259 -12.00 0.21 16.09
C PRO A 259 -12.48 0.17 14.64
N ASP A 260 -13.78 0.47 14.46
CA ASP A 260 -14.49 0.42 13.17
C ASP A 260 -14.25 -0.89 12.41
N GLY A 261 -14.03 -1.97 13.17
CA GLY A 261 -13.65 -3.25 12.63
C GLY A 261 -14.79 -3.94 11.89
N ALA A 262 -14.47 -4.56 10.77
CA ALA A 262 -15.38 -5.39 9.99
C ALA A 262 -14.74 -6.76 9.77
N PHE A 263 -15.55 -7.81 9.86
CA PHE A 263 -15.14 -9.15 9.48
C PHE A 263 -16.06 -9.66 8.36
N HIS A 264 -15.44 -10.12 7.28
CA HIS A 264 -16.15 -10.68 6.13
C HIS A 264 -15.86 -12.17 6.07
N HIS A 265 -16.91 -12.99 6.22
CA HIS A 265 -16.80 -14.43 6.26
C HIS A 265 -16.87 -15.02 4.86
N PHE A 266 -16.09 -16.06 4.58
CA PHE A 266 -16.06 -16.81 3.31
C PHE A 266 -16.32 -18.29 3.58
N GLY A 267 -17.21 -18.55 4.54
CA GLY A 267 -17.47 -19.86 5.09
C GLY A 267 -18.31 -20.77 4.22
N THR A 268 -19.32 -20.19 3.59
CA THR A 268 -20.38 -20.82 2.81
C THR A 268 -20.57 -20.10 1.47
N SER A 269 -21.34 -20.69 0.56
CA SER A 269 -21.67 -20.06 -0.73
C SER A 269 -22.40 -18.72 -0.59
N ARG A 270 -23.27 -18.58 0.42
CA ARG A 270 -23.93 -17.29 0.71
C ARG A 270 -22.95 -16.26 1.26
N ASP A 271 -22.13 -16.67 2.22
CA ASP A 271 -21.14 -15.77 2.83
C ASP A 271 -20.20 -15.21 1.76
N LEU A 272 -19.78 -16.04 0.80
CA LEU A 272 -18.95 -15.65 -0.33
C LEU A 272 -19.55 -14.47 -1.10
N ILE A 273 -20.81 -14.59 -1.52
CA ILE A 273 -21.49 -13.55 -2.31
C ILE A 273 -21.77 -12.31 -1.46
N GLN A 274 -22.27 -12.48 -0.24
CA GLN A 274 -22.61 -11.38 0.65
C GLN A 274 -21.37 -10.58 1.06
N SER A 275 -20.28 -11.26 1.41
CA SER A 275 -19.00 -10.63 1.78
C SER A 275 -18.41 -9.83 0.63
N VAL A 276 -18.37 -10.39 -0.59
CA VAL A 276 -17.84 -9.65 -1.75
C VAL A 276 -18.78 -8.49 -2.12
N SER A 277 -20.10 -8.67 -2.06
CA SER A 277 -21.05 -7.57 -2.28
C SER A 277 -20.85 -6.44 -1.26
N ALA A 278 -20.70 -6.76 0.03
CA ALA A 278 -20.40 -5.78 1.07
C ALA A 278 -19.06 -5.06 0.81
N LEU A 279 -18.01 -5.81 0.44
CA LEU A 279 -16.71 -5.25 0.09
C LEU A 279 -16.78 -4.34 -1.13
N GLN A 280 -17.53 -4.69 -2.19
CA GLN A 280 -17.67 -3.85 -3.39
C GLN A 280 -18.46 -2.55 -3.13
N ASN A 281 -19.24 -2.52 -2.06
CA ASN A 281 -20.10 -1.40 -1.67
C ASN A 281 -19.53 -0.56 -0.51
N LEU A 282 -18.27 -0.75 -0.14
CA LEU A 282 -17.59 0.11 0.86
C LEU A 282 -17.53 1.58 0.44
N VAL A 283 -17.38 1.83 -0.87
CA VAL A 283 -17.48 3.17 -1.46
C VAL A 283 -18.72 3.19 -2.33
N MET A 284 -19.78 3.85 -1.83
CA MET A 284 -21.08 3.93 -2.50
C MET A 284 -21.16 5.04 -3.54
N ASP A 285 -20.35 6.09 -3.38
CA ASP A 285 -20.32 7.22 -4.29
C ASP A 285 -19.61 6.84 -5.60
N GLN A 286 -20.42 6.48 -6.61
CA GLN A 286 -19.92 6.07 -7.92
C GLN A 286 -19.18 7.19 -8.67
N THR A 287 -19.47 8.46 -8.36
CA THR A 287 -18.77 9.60 -8.99
C THR A 287 -17.30 9.65 -8.60
N LYS A 288 -16.97 9.18 -7.39
CA LYS A 288 -15.58 9.02 -6.91
C LYS A 288 -14.86 7.81 -7.49
N LEU A 289 -15.58 6.88 -8.14
CA LEU A 289 -15.01 5.64 -8.67
C LEU A 289 -14.54 5.77 -10.12
N GLY A 290 -14.95 6.82 -10.83
CA GLY A 290 -14.68 7.01 -12.26
C GLY A 290 -15.24 5.88 -13.15
N LEU A 291 -16.09 5.04 -12.56
CA LEU A 291 -16.70 3.87 -13.17
C LEU A 291 -18.22 4.02 -13.06
N VAL A 292 -18.90 4.02 -14.20
CA VAL A 292 -20.34 3.78 -14.21
C VAL A 292 -20.53 2.30 -13.89
N SER A 293 -21.06 1.97 -12.72
CA SER A 293 -21.34 0.57 -12.37
C SER A 293 -22.45 0.07 -13.28
N THR A 294 -22.10 -0.65 -14.35
CA THR A 294 -23.07 -1.23 -15.28
C THR A 294 -23.65 -2.55 -14.82
N LYS A 295 -23.27 -3.04 -13.63
CA LYS A 295 -23.88 -4.25 -13.07
C LYS A 295 -25.34 -3.98 -12.74
N PRO A 296 -26.28 -4.79 -13.28
CA PRO A 296 -27.68 -4.72 -12.91
C PRO A 296 -27.92 -4.88 -11.40
N HIS A 297 -27.08 -5.67 -10.71
CA HIS A 297 -27.16 -5.89 -9.27
C HIS A 297 -25.76 -6.06 -8.64
N PRO A 298 -25.49 -5.55 -7.42
CA PRO A 298 -24.15 -5.55 -6.81
C PRO A 298 -23.57 -6.93 -6.43
N ASP A 299 -24.43 -7.93 -6.25
CA ASP A 299 -24.05 -9.30 -5.84
C ASP A 299 -23.83 -10.26 -7.02
N GLN A 300 -23.70 -9.71 -8.23
CA GLN A 300 -23.33 -10.45 -9.44
C GLN A 300 -21.83 -10.41 -9.63
N HIS A 301 -21.17 -11.56 -9.44
CA HIS A 301 -19.73 -11.70 -9.52
C HIS A 301 -19.35 -12.63 -10.67
N THR A 302 -18.55 -12.12 -11.59
CA THR A 302 -17.95 -12.87 -12.70
C THR A 302 -16.43 -12.70 -12.63
N GLN A 303 -15.69 -13.81 -12.68
CA GLN A 303 -14.23 -13.81 -12.62
C GLN A 303 -13.66 -14.98 -13.41
N ASN A 304 -12.60 -14.76 -14.19
CA ASN A 304 -11.99 -15.79 -15.04
C ASN A 304 -13.06 -16.58 -15.84
N ALA A 305 -14.04 -15.87 -16.41
CA ALA A 305 -15.21 -16.51 -17.01
C ALA A 305 -15.67 -15.77 -18.26
N THR A 306 -16.10 -16.54 -19.26
CA THR A 306 -16.83 -16.04 -20.43
C THR A 306 -18.31 -16.19 -20.13
N VAL A 307 -19.05 -15.07 -20.12
CA VAL A 307 -20.48 -15.05 -19.84
C VAL A 307 -21.18 -14.35 -20.98
N GLU A 308 -21.89 -15.12 -21.79
CA GLU A 308 -22.63 -14.65 -22.97
C GLU A 308 -24.11 -14.41 -22.67
N VAL A 309 -24.62 -14.99 -21.58
CA VAL A 309 -25.97 -14.68 -21.09
C VAL A 309 -26.04 -13.23 -20.61
N THR A 310 -27.10 -12.54 -21.02
CA THR A 310 -27.38 -11.19 -20.54
C THR A 310 -27.91 -11.26 -19.11
N LEU A 311 -27.06 -10.88 -18.14
CA LEU A 311 -27.45 -10.76 -16.75
C LEU A 311 -28.38 -9.56 -16.54
N ARG A 312 -29.44 -9.75 -15.75
CA ARG A 312 -30.46 -8.76 -15.40
C ARG A 312 -30.60 -8.63 -13.89
N ALA A 313 -31.41 -7.69 -13.41
CA ALA A 313 -31.55 -7.44 -11.97
C ALA A 313 -32.13 -8.64 -11.19
N GLU A 314 -32.96 -9.45 -11.84
CA GLU A 314 -33.50 -10.69 -11.29
C GLU A 314 -32.43 -11.76 -11.02
N ASN A 315 -31.28 -11.70 -11.72
CA ASN A 315 -30.16 -12.64 -11.54
C ASN A 315 -29.27 -12.29 -10.33
N HIS A 316 -29.88 -12.05 -9.17
CA HIS A 316 -29.16 -11.72 -7.94
C HIS A 316 -28.58 -12.97 -7.26
N GLY A 317 -27.59 -12.77 -6.41
CA GLY A 317 -26.89 -13.84 -5.70
C GLY A 317 -26.06 -14.71 -6.63
N LEU A 318 -25.26 -14.13 -7.53
CA LEU A 318 -24.60 -14.86 -8.60
C LEU A 318 -23.08 -14.86 -8.45
N TRP A 319 -22.49 -16.04 -8.45
CA TRP A 319 -21.05 -16.26 -8.48
C TRP A 319 -20.66 -17.15 -9.66
N ILE A 320 -19.99 -16.60 -10.66
CA ILE A 320 -19.48 -17.34 -11.82
C ILE A 320 -17.96 -17.20 -11.84
N GLU A 321 -17.26 -18.31 -11.64
CA GLU A 321 -15.78 -18.36 -11.66
C GLU A 321 -15.28 -19.50 -12.54
N ASN A 322 -14.15 -19.30 -13.24
CA ASN A 322 -13.52 -20.34 -14.04
C ASN A 322 -14.47 -21.07 -15.02
N SER A 323 -15.37 -20.33 -15.67
CA SER A 323 -16.54 -20.92 -16.33
C SER A 323 -16.80 -20.33 -17.71
N HIS A 324 -17.39 -21.12 -18.60
CA HIS A 324 -17.97 -20.66 -19.86
C HIS A 324 -19.49 -20.85 -19.82
N ILE A 325 -20.23 -19.73 -19.82
CA ILE A 325 -21.70 -19.71 -19.75
C ILE A 325 -22.23 -19.14 -21.09
N PRO A 326 -22.73 -19.98 -22.01
CA PRO A 326 -23.22 -19.52 -23.30
C PRO A 326 -24.58 -18.82 -23.18
N ALA A 327 -24.96 -18.07 -24.23
CA ALA A 327 -26.20 -17.30 -24.25
C ALA A 327 -27.49 -18.15 -24.17
N THR A 328 -27.37 -19.46 -24.43
CA THR A 328 -28.46 -20.45 -24.38
C THR A 328 -28.90 -20.85 -22.97
N TRP A 329 -28.15 -20.47 -21.93
CA TRP A 329 -28.51 -20.78 -20.54
C TRP A 329 -29.57 -19.83 -20.00
N GLN A 330 -30.49 -20.36 -19.19
CA GLN A 330 -31.45 -19.59 -18.41
C GLN A 330 -31.07 -19.66 -16.93
N LEU A 331 -30.51 -18.57 -16.41
CA LEU A 331 -30.15 -18.42 -15.01
C LEU A 331 -31.29 -17.75 -14.24
N SER A 332 -31.59 -18.26 -13.06
CA SER A 332 -32.48 -17.59 -12.10
C SER A 332 -31.63 -16.80 -11.09
N CYS A 333 -31.66 -17.15 -9.80
CA CYS A 333 -30.94 -16.46 -8.72
C CYS A 333 -30.29 -17.43 -7.74
N ASN A 334 -29.34 -16.93 -6.94
CA ASN A 334 -28.62 -17.70 -5.92
C ASN A 334 -27.83 -18.88 -6.50
N HIS A 335 -26.91 -18.60 -7.43
CA HIS A 335 -26.09 -19.61 -8.09
C HIS A 335 -24.61 -19.43 -7.80
N VAL A 336 -23.92 -20.53 -7.49
CA VAL A 336 -22.45 -20.64 -7.58
C VAL A 336 -22.13 -21.60 -8.72
N LEU A 337 -21.50 -21.07 -9.76
CA LEU A 337 -21.10 -21.78 -10.98
C LEU A 337 -19.58 -21.74 -11.11
N THR A 338 -18.94 -22.91 -11.01
CA THR A 338 -17.48 -23.02 -11.10
C THR A 338 -17.03 -24.13 -12.04
N GLY A 339 -15.93 -23.89 -12.76
CA GLY A 339 -15.30 -24.89 -13.62
C GLY A 339 -16.06 -25.26 -14.90
N VAL A 340 -17.18 -24.59 -15.23
CA VAL A 340 -18.01 -24.97 -16.38
C VAL A 340 -17.14 -24.96 -17.66
N PRO A 341 -16.99 -26.10 -18.36
CA PRO A 341 -16.14 -26.17 -19.55
C PRO A 341 -16.75 -25.40 -20.72
N GLU A 342 -15.97 -25.13 -21.75
CA GLU A 342 -16.49 -24.54 -22.99
C GLU A 342 -17.58 -25.42 -23.60
N ASN A 343 -18.74 -24.83 -23.89
CA ASN A 343 -19.93 -25.56 -24.28
C ASN A 343 -20.92 -24.67 -25.03
N ASN A 344 -21.89 -25.32 -25.69
CA ASN A 344 -23.04 -24.68 -26.35
C ASN A 344 -24.36 -25.26 -25.83
N TRP A 345 -24.39 -25.69 -24.57
CA TRP A 345 -25.54 -26.41 -24.00
C TRP A 345 -26.72 -25.48 -23.74
N THR A 346 -27.94 -26.02 -23.73
CA THR A 346 -29.15 -25.30 -23.30
C THR A 346 -29.56 -25.83 -21.93
N LEU A 347 -29.31 -25.06 -20.87
CA LEU A 347 -29.66 -25.41 -19.49
C LEU A 347 -30.58 -24.37 -18.86
N LYS A 348 -31.47 -24.82 -17.98
CA LYS A 348 -32.27 -23.96 -17.10
C LYS A 348 -31.91 -24.30 -15.65
N LEU A 349 -31.49 -23.30 -14.88
CA LEU A 349 -31.15 -23.47 -13.47
C LEU A 349 -32.24 -22.85 -12.59
N GLU A 350 -32.87 -23.68 -11.76
CA GLU A 350 -33.85 -23.26 -10.76
C GLU A 350 -33.17 -22.55 -9.58
N PRO A 351 -33.88 -21.67 -8.85
CA PRO A 351 -33.29 -20.86 -7.79
C PRO A 351 -32.51 -21.68 -6.75
N GLY A 352 -31.30 -21.22 -6.41
CA GLY A 352 -30.45 -21.90 -5.43
C GLY A 352 -29.59 -23.05 -5.99
N ALA A 353 -29.82 -23.50 -7.24
CA ALA A 353 -29.04 -24.58 -7.84
C ALA A 353 -27.60 -24.14 -8.15
N CYS A 354 -26.62 -24.83 -7.60
CA CYS A 354 -25.20 -24.57 -7.81
C CYS A 354 -24.54 -25.73 -8.58
N LEU A 355 -23.59 -25.40 -9.44
CA LEU A 355 -22.86 -26.36 -10.26
C LEU A 355 -21.36 -26.11 -10.14
N ASP A 356 -20.61 -27.18 -9.89
CA ASP A 356 -19.17 -27.15 -9.90
C ASP A 356 -18.59 -28.34 -10.65
N PHE A 357 -17.80 -28.06 -11.69
CA PHE A 357 -17.20 -29.04 -12.58
C PHE A 357 -15.73 -29.21 -12.21
N VAL A 358 -15.45 -30.32 -11.54
CA VAL A 358 -14.13 -30.60 -10.97
C VAL A 358 -13.40 -31.61 -11.85
N PRO A 359 -12.26 -31.25 -12.47
CA PRO A 359 -11.46 -32.23 -13.20
C PRO A 359 -10.91 -33.27 -12.22
N VAL A 360 -11.08 -34.55 -12.55
CA VAL A 360 -10.60 -35.70 -11.75
C VAL A 360 -10.01 -36.74 -12.68
N GLY A 361 -8.98 -37.46 -12.22
CA GLY A 361 -8.33 -38.51 -12.99
C GLY A 361 -7.85 -38.06 -14.38
N ASN A 362 -7.68 -39.02 -15.30
CA ASN A 362 -7.32 -38.72 -16.69
C ASN A 362 -8.59 -38.49 -17.52
N ASN A 363 -8.80 -37.25 -17.99
CA ASN A 363 -9.87 -36.88 -18.92
C ASN A 363 -11.32 -37.08 -18.38
N GLN A 364 -11.53 -37.02 -17.06
CA GLN A 364 -12.87 -37.09 -16.46
C GLN A 364 -13.20 -35.79 -15.72
N ILE A 365 -14.50 -35.56 -15.50
CA ILE A 365 -15.04 -34.43 -14.73
C ILE A 365 -16.06 -34.98 -13.74
N CYS A 366 -15.88 -34.63 -12.47
CA CYS A 366 -16.92 -34.80 -11.47
C CYS A 366 -17.84 -33.58 -11.48
N VAL A 367 -19.14 -33.80 -11.60
CA VAL A 367 -20.14 -32.73 -11.62
C VAL A 367 -20.83 -32.65 -10.28
N ARG A 368 -20.51 -31.62 -9.50
CA ARG A 368 -21.15 -31.34 -8.22
C ARG A 368 -22.37 -30.46 -8.40
N HIS A 369 -23.56 -31.06 -8.27
CA HIS A 369 -24.83 -30.34 -8.14
C HIS A 369 -25.23 -30.26 -6.66
N TYR A 370 -25.55 -29.05 -6.18
CA TYR A 370 -25.93 -28.80 -4.79
C TYR A 370 -26.80 -27.55 -4.66
N ASN A 371 -27.50 -27.40 -3.52
CA ASN A 371 -28.22 -26.18 -3.21
C ASN A 371 -27.28 -25.15 -2.53
N ILE A 372 -27.45 -23.86 -2.77
CA ILE A 372 -26.62 -22.79 -2.18
C ILE A 372 -26.54 -22.84 -0.64
N ASP A 373 -27.56 -23.39 0.02
CA ASP A 373 -27.64 -23.55 1.47
C ASP A 373 -27.06 -24.87 2.01
N ASP A 374 -26.56 -25.74 1.13
CA ASP A 374 -25.95 -27.01 1.56
C ASP A 374 -24.61 -26.77 2.25
N SER A 375 -24.56 -27.05 3.55
CA SER A 375 -23.36 -26.89 4.36
C SER A 375 -22.36 -28.04 4.26
N PHE A 376 -22.70 -29.13 3.56
CA PHE A 376 -21.92 -30.39 3.48
C PHE A 376 -21.19 -30.69 4.78
N ALA A 377 -21.91 -30.70 5.91
CA ALA A 377 -21.39 -30.94 7.24
C ALA A 377 -21.66 -32.39 7.68
N GLY A 378 -20.78 -32.95 8.52
CA GLY A 378 -20.95 -34.30 9.09
C GLY A 378 -20.86 -35.41 8.03
N ASP A 379 -21.65 -36.47 8.20
CA ASP A 379 -21.55 -37.70 7.42
C ASP A 379 -21.79 -37.51 5.91
N ARG A 380 -22.55 -36.48 5.53
CA ARG A 380 -22.78 -36.12 4.11
C ARG A 380 -21.50 -35.87 3.31
N GLN A 381 -20.39 -35.58 3.97
CA GLN A 381 -19.10 -35.31 3.33
C GLN A 381 -18.43 -36.55 2.76
N TYR A 382 -18.71 -37.71 3.35
CA TYR A 382 -18.15 -38.99 2.96
C TYR A 382 -19.12 -39.79 2.09
N ALA A 383 -20.34 -39.30 1.89
CA ALA A 383 -21.32 -39.92 1.00
C ALA A 383 -20.91 -39.71 -0.48
N PRO A 384 -20.87 -40.77 -1.31
CA PRO A 384 -20.52 -40.68 -2.72
C PRO A 384 -21.70 -40.13 -3.53
N LEU A 385 -21.85 -38.81 -3.53
CA LEU A 385 -23.00 -38.11 -4.09
C LEU A 385 -22.80 -37.71 -5.56
N PHE A 386 -21.57 -37.40 -5.97
CA PHE A 386 -21.32 -36.63 -7.18
C PHE A 386 -20.84 -37.52 -8.33
N PRO A 387 -21.54 -37.56 -9.47
CA PRO A 387 -21.18 -38.42 -10.59
C PRO A 387 -19.88 -37.97 -11.26
N VAL A 388 -19.03 -38.95 -11.60
CA VAL A 388 -17.85 -38.77 -12.44
C VAL A 388 -18.22 -39.15 -13.87
N VAL A 389 -17.99 -38.23 -14.80
CA VAL A 389 -18.35 -38.37 -16.21
C VAL A 389 -17.08 -38.20 -17.07
N PRO A 390 -16.81 -39.08 -18.04
CA PRO A 390 -15.75 -38.85 -19.04
C PRO A 390 -16.01 -37.56 -19.82
N ARG A 391 -14.98 -36.77 -20.10
CA ARG A 391 -15.12 -35.45 -20.76
C ARG A 391 -15.84 -35.53 -22.10
N GLU A 392 -15.61 -36.59 -22.86
CA GLU A 392 -16.25 -36.85 -24.15
C GLU A 392 -17.74 -37.20 -24.06
N GLN A 393 -18.22 -37.60 -22.87
CA GLN A 393 -19.62 -37.89 -22.59
C GLN A 393 -20.33 -36.75 -21.87
N LEU A 394 -19.62 -35.67 -21.54
CA LEU A 394 -20.17 -34.52 -20.84
C LEU A 394 -20.90 -33.61 -21.82
N ASP A 395 -22.22 -33.73 -21.87
CA ASP A 395 -23.10 -32.93 -22.71
C ASP A 395 -24.29 -32.31 -21.93
N GLY A 396 -25.02 -31.41 -22.59
CA GLY A 396 -26.20 -30.76 -22.02
C GLY A 396 -27.24 -31.72 -21.45
N PRO A 397 -27.69 -32.75 -22.20
CA PRO A 397 -28.61 -33.77 -21.68
C PRO A 397 -28.11 -34.50 -20.43
N THR A 398 -26.81 -34.80 -20.35
CA THR A 398 -26.21 -35.44 -19.17
C THR A 398 -26.24 -34.51 -17.97
N VAL A 399 -25.90 -33.23 -18.14
CA VAL A 399 -25.99 -32.25 -17.05
C VAL A 399 -27.46 -32.03 -16.62
N GLN A 400 -28.41 -31.99 -17.55
CA GLN A 400 -29.85 -31.89 -17.22
C GLN A 400 -30.34 -33.10 -16.40
N ARG A 401 -29.90 -34.31 -16.74
CA ARG A 401 -30.18 -35.52 -15.96
C ARG A 401 -29.64 -35.42 -14.53
N ILE A 402 -28.42 -34.91 -14.37
CA ILE A 402 -27.80 -34.68 -13.06
C ILE A 402 -28.59 -33.64 -12.25
N LEU A 403 -28.99 -32.53 -12.87
CA LEU A 403 -29.84 -31.49 -12.26
C LEU A 403 -31.19 -32.05 -11.81
N ALA A 404 -31.78 -32.96 -12.60
CA ALA A 404 -33.03 -33.63 -12.28
C ALA A 404 -32.90 -34.75 -11.23
N GLY A 405 -31.72 -34.98 -10.66
CA GLY A 405 -31.48 -36.04 -9.66
C GLY A 405 -31.35 -37.46 -10.24
N HIS A 406 -31.19 -37.58 -11.56
CA HIS A 406 -31.06 -38.85 -12.28
C HIS A 406 -29.68 -38.98 -12.96
N PRO A 407 -28.56 -38.92 -12.20
CA PRO A 407 -27.22 -38.93 -12.80
C PRO A 407 -26.96 -40.23 -13.58
N PRO A 408 -26.08 -40.20 -14.61
CA PRO A 408 -25.68 -41.40 -15.34
C PRO A 408 -25.12 -42.48 -14.39
N ALA A 409 -25.26 -43.75 -14.78
CA ALA A 409 -24.63 -44.86 -14.08
C ALA A 409 -23.10 -44.76 -14.20
N GLY A 410 -22.39 -44.98 -13.11
CA GLY A 410 -20.94 -44.84 -13.06
C GLY A 410 -20.43 -44.51 -11.66
N ASP A 411 -19.14 -44.23 -11.57
CA ASP A 411 -18.47 -43.88 -10.32
C ASP A 411 -19.01 -42.57 -9.75
N ARG A 412 -19.08 -42.50 -8.43
CA ARG A 412 -19.44 -41.30 -7.69
C ARG A 412 -18.40 -41.00 -6.65
N LEU A 413 -18.10 -39.72 -6.48
CA LEU A 413 -17.18 -39.23 -5.47
C LEU A 413 -17.94 -38.47 -4.38
N SER A 414 -17.42 -38.57 -3.18
CA SER A 414 -17.82 -37.75 -2.04
C SER A 414 -17.12 -36.40 -2.06
N ALA A 415 -17.61 -35.45 -1.24
CA ALA A 415 -16.95 -34.16 -1.08
C ALA A 415 -15.52 -34.30 -0.53
N HIS A 416 -15.29 -35.31 0.33
CA HIS A 416 -13.98 -35.61 0.88
C HIS A 416 -13.03 -36.14 -0.19
N GLU A 417 -13.45 -37.16 -0.95
CA GLU A 417 -12.62 -37.75 -2.01
C GLU A 417 -12.27 -36.73 -3.10
N LEU A 418 -13.20 -35.82 -3.44
CA LEU A 418 -12.93 -34.76 -4.41
C LEU A 418 -11.76 -33.87 -4.00
N ALA A 419 -11.63 -33.51 -2.72
CA ALA A 419 -10.51 -32.71 -2.25
C ALA A 419 -9.14 -33.39 -2.44
N GLU A 420 -9.11 -34.72 -2.53
CA GLU A 420 -7.89 -35.51 -2.74
C GLU A 420 -7.67 -35.87 -4.21
N GLN A 421 -8.74 -36.12 -4.97
CA GLN A 421 -8.67 -36.61 -6.35
C GLN A 421 -8.70 -35.52 -7.42
N THR A 422 -9.02 -34.28 -7.06
CA THR A 422 -9.04 -33.13 -8.00
C THR A 422 -7.71 -32.96 -8.73
N ASP A 423 -7.73 -32.91 -10.06
CA ASP A 423 -6.60 -32.45 -10.87
C ASP A 423 -6.48 -30.92 -10.78
N LEU A 424 -5.68 -30.46 -9.82
CA LEU A 424 -5.49 -29.04 -9.56
C LEU A 424 -4.77 -28.34 -10.73
N ALA A 425 -3.85 -29.03 -11.43
CA ALA A 425 -3.16 -28.48 -12.58
C ALA A 425 -4.13 -28.18 -13.73
N ALA A 426 -5.03 -29.11 -14.05
CA ALA A 426 -6.08 -28.88 -15.04
C ALA A 426 -7.04 -27.74 -14.65
N LEU A 427 -7.40 -27.66 -13.36
CA LEU A 427 -8.26 -26.60 -12.84
C LEU A 427 -7.60 -25.21 -12.97
N TYR A 428 -6.32 -25.09 -12.63
CA TYR A 428 -5.54 -23.87 -12.80
C TYR A 428 -5.29 -23.52 -14.27
N ALA A 429 -5.06 -24.51 -15.12
CA ALA A 429 -4.91 -24.31 -16.56
C ALA A 429 -6.17 -23.69 -17.18
N GLN A 430 -7.36 -24.19 -16.81
CA GLN A 430 -8.64 -23.60 -17.25
C GLN A 430 -8.80 -22.16 -16.76
N ARG A 431 -8.44 -21.87 -15.49
CA ARG A 431 -8.47 -20.49 -14.95
C ARG A 431 -7.58 -19.56 -15.76
N ASN A 432 -6.38 -19.99 -16.07
CA ASN A 432 -5.40 -19.22 -16.85
C ASN A 432 -5.91 -18.95 -18.26
N ALA A 433 -6.44 -19.96 -18.94
CA ALA A 433 -7.01 -19.82 -20.28
C ALA A 433 -8.21 -18.86 -20.29
N ASN A 434 -9.13 -18.99 -19.34
CA ASN A 434 -10.27 -18.09 -19.23
C ASN A 434 -9.85 -16.65 -18.88
N ARG A 435 -8.84 -16.49 -18.02
CA ARG A 435 -8.27 -15.18 -17.69
C ARG A 435 -7.65 -14.50 -18.90
N GLU A 436 -6.92 -15.24 -19.74
CA GLU A 436 -6.39 -14.74 -21.01
C GLU A 436 -7.52 -14.28 -21.95
N LYS A 437 -8.58 -15.07 -22.10
CA LYS A 437 -9.76 -14.74 -22.92
C LYS A 437 -10.43 -13.42 -22.52
N ILE A 438 -10.45 -13.06 -21.23
CA ILE A 438 -11.10 -11.83 -20.75
C ILE A 438 -10.20 -10.58 -20.81
N LEU A 439 -8.89 -10.68 -21.02
CA LEU A 439 -7.97 -9.54 -21.00
C LEU A 439 -8.32 -8.46 -22.04
N ALA A 440 -8.60 -8.89 -23.28
CA ALA A 440 -8.94 -7.99 -24.37
C ALA A 440 -10.34 -7.34 -24.18
N PRO A 441 -11.41 -8.09 -23.85
CA PRO A 441 -12.70 -7.50 -23.48
C PRO A 441 -12.60 -6.53 -22.29
N LEU A 442 -11.83 -6.86 -21.25
CA LEU A 442 -11.65 -6.00 -20.09
C LEU A 442 -11.04 -4.65 -20.49
N ALA A 443 -10.01 -4.66 -21.34
CA ALA A 443 -9.37 -3.45 -21.85
C ALA A 443 -10.30 -2.66 -22.81
N ALA A 444 -11.01 -3.35 -23.72
CA ALA A 444 -11.93 -2.71 -24.66
C ALA A 444 -13.10 -1.99 -23.97
N HIS A 445 -13.56 -2.51 -22.82
CA HIS A 445 -14.64 -1.93 -22.03
C HIS A 445 -14.16 -1.13 -20.81
N HIS A 446 -12.97 -0.52 -20.90
CA HIS A 446 -12.33 0.18 -19.78
C HIS A 446 -13.12 1.31 -19.11
N GLU A 447 -14.21 1.81 -19.71
CA GLU A 447 -15.10 2.80 -19.08
C GLU A 447 -16.03 2.17 -18.04
N ARG A 448 -16.26 0.86 -18.17
CA ARG A 448 -17.19 0.06 -17.36
C ARG A 448 -16.47 -1.08 -16.63
N SER A 449 -15.17 -1.24 -16.89
CA SER A 449 -14.33 -2.30 -16.33
C SER A 449 -13.23 -1.73 -15.43
N VAL A 450 -12.64 -2.59 -14.61
CA VAL A 450 -11.56 -2.24 -13.69
C VAL A 450 -10.17 -2.18 -14.34
N PHE A 451 -10.04 -2.29 -15.67
CA PHE A 451 -8.74 -2.51 -16.34
C PHE A 451 -7.63 -1.54 -15.89
N TYR A 452 -7.83 -0.22 -16.02
CA TYR A 452 -6.83 0.78 -15.62
C TYR A 452 -6.73 1.02 -14.11
N ARG A 453 -7.46 0.25 -13.30
CA ARG A 453 -7.36 0.22 -11.84
C ARG A 453 -6.60 -0.99 -11.33
N LEU A 454 -6.35 -1.98 -12.17
CA LEU A 454 -5.54 -3.15 -11.83
C LEU A 454 -4.12 -2.72 -11.47
N ASP A 455 -3.39 -3.66 -10.86
CA ASP A 455 -1.93 -3.68 -10.92
C ASP A 455 -1.54 -3.86 -12.39
N LEU A 456 -1.28 -2.73 -13.07
CA LEU A 456 -0.97 -2.69 -14.49
C LEU A 456 0.43 -3.22 -14.77
N ASP A 457 1.32 -3.26 -13.78
CA ASP A 457 2.63 -3.87 -13.94
C ASP A 457 2.48 -5.39 -14.05
N ALA A 458 1.78 -6.02 -13.10
CA ALA A 458 1.45 -7.44 -13.17
C ALA A 458 0.54 -7.78 -14.38
N THR A 459 -0.36 -6.88 -14.75
CA THR A 459 -1.21 -7.06 -15.95
C THR A 459 -0.38 -6.95 -17.24
N ALA A 460 0.69 -6.16 -17.25
CA ALA A 460 1.59 -6.07 -18.39
C ALA A 460 2.39 -7.36 -18.59
N ASP A 461 2.76 -8.07 -17.51
CA ASP A 461 3.33 -9.43 -17.61
C ASP A 461 2.35 -10.39 -18.29
N LEU A 462 1.07 -10.38 -17.89
CA LEU A 462 0.03 -11.20 -18.52
C LEU A 462 -0.12 -10.86 -20.00
N TYR A 463 -0.22 -9.57 -20.36
CA TYR A 463 -0.33 -9.17 -21.76
C TYR A 463 0.90 -9.55 -22.58
N ALA A 464 2.11 -9.36 -22.03
CA ALA A 464 3.36 -9.68 -22.71
C ALA A 464 3.50 -11.18 -23.01
N ALA A 465 2.98 -12.05 -22.14
CA ALA A 465 2.95 -13.50 -22.34
C ALA A 465 1.97 -13.96 -23.44
N THR A 466 1.01 -13.12 -23.81
CA THR A 466 0.00 -13.44 -24.86
C THR A 466 0.39 -12.83 -26.21
N LYS A 467 -0.26 -13.31 -27.28
CA LYS A 467 -0.18 -12.72 -28.63
C LYS A 467 -1.20 -11.59 -28.86
N LEU A 468 -1.89 -11.12 -27.81
CA LEU A 468 -2.90 -10.07 -27.95
C LEU A 468 -2.26 -8.76 -28.43
N PRO A 469 -2.92 -8.01 -29.33
CA PRO A 469 -2.50 -6.65 -29.65
C PRO A 469 -2.63 -5.76 -28.40
N LEU A 470 -1.90 -4.64 -28.39
CA LEU A 470 -2.11 -3.63 -27.36
C LEU A 470 -3.57 -3.11 -27.43
N PRO A 471 -4.16 -2.69 -26.30
CA PRO A 471 -5.47 -2.05 -26.29
C PRO A 471 -5.55 -0.86 -27.27
N ALA A 472 -6.76 -0.47 -27.66
CA ALA A 472 -6.98 0.77 -28.40
C ALA A 472 -6.43 1.97 -27.61
N GLU A 473 -5.76 2.90 -28.30
CA GLU A 473 -5.13 4.06 -27.68
C GLU A 473 -6.15 5.07 -27.15
N LEU A 474 -5.91 5.55 -25.93
CA LEU A 474 -6.78 6.56 -25.31
C LEU A 474 -6.36 7.96 -25.77
N ALA A 475 -6.97 8.42 -26.87
CA ALA A 475 -6.75 9.76 -27.39
C ALA A 475 -7.26 10.85 -26.42
N ASP A 476 -8.48 10.66 -25.89
CA ASP A 476 -9.20 11.61 -25.03
C ASP A 476 -9.63 10.98 -23.70
N GLY A 477 -10.14 11.81 -22.78
CA GLY A 477 -10.70 11.38 -21.49
C GLY A 477 -9.86 11.78 -20.27
N GLU A 478 -10.09 11.09 -19.15
CA GLU A 478 -9.47 11.39 -17.85
C GLU A 478 -7.92 11.37 -17.94
N PRO A 479 -7.23 12.47 -17.56
CA PRO A 479 -5.77 12.57 -17.70
C PRO A 479 -4.98 11.44 -17.03
N LEU A 480 -5.33 11.07 -15.79
CA LEU A 480 -4.64 9.99 -15.07
C LEU A 480 -4.82 8.64 -15.78
N LYS A 481 -5.99 8.37 -16.34
CA LYS A 481 -6.24 7.14 -17.12
C LYS A 481 -5.36 7.07 -18.38
N ARG A 482 -5.18 8.19 -19.08
CA ARG A 482 -4.30 8.29 -20.25
C ARG A 482 -2.83 8.06 -19.88
N ILE A 483 -2.39 8.62 -18.75
CA ILE A 483 -1.04 8.39 -18.21
C ILE A 483 -0.83 6.89 -17.93
N ARG A 484 -1.81 6.23 -17.30
CA ARG A 484 -1.79 4.79 -17.04
C ARG A 484 -1.74 3.96 -18.33
N ASP A 485 -2.54 4.30 -19.34
CA ASP A 485 -2.50 3.64 -20.66
C ASP A 485 -1.11 3.75 -21.32
N ARG A 486 -0.54 4.95 -21.37
CA ARG A 486 0.81 5.16 -21.92
C ARG A 486 1.86 4.34 -21.17
N MET A 487 1.83 4.35 -19.84
CA MET A 487 2.80 3.58 -19.07
C MET A 487 2.59 2.08 -19.20
N PHE A 488 1.33 1.62 -19.28
CA PHE A 488 1.01 0.21 -19.53
C PHE A 488 1.53 -0.27 -20.89
N ARG A 489 1.35 0.53 -21.96
CA ARG A 489 1.92 0.22 -23.29
C ARG A 489 3.44 0.12 -23.23
N ALA A 490 4.10 1.09 -22.60
CA ALA A 490 5.55 1.07 -22.40
C ALA A 490 5.99 -0.21 -21.64
N ALA A 491 5.26 -0.58 -20.60
CA ALA A 491 5.53 -1.76 -19.78
C ALA A 491 5.39 -3.07 -20.58
N VAL A 492 4.33 -3.23 -21.38
CA VAL A 492 4.11 -4.40 -22.24
C VAL A 492 5.17 -4.48 -23.34
N GLN A 493 5.44 -3.37 -24.03
CA GLN A 493 6.44 -3.33 -25.10
C GLN A 493 7.85 -3.59 -24.61
N ARG A 494 8.22 -3.04 -23.45
CA ARG A 494 9.52 -3.32 -22.82
C ARG A 494 9.70 -4.80 -22.53
N ARG A 495 8.66 -5.47 -22.02
CA ARG A 495 8.65 -6.94 -21.78
C ARG A 495 8.72 -7.75 -23.08
N ARG A 496 8.07 -7.26 -24.14
CA ARG A 496 8.14 -7.83 -25.50
C ARG A 496 9.42 -7.48 -26.26
N GLN A 497 10.29 -6.63 -25.70
CA GLN A 497 11.48 -6.09 -26.36
C GLN A 497 11.17 -5.37 -27.70
N ALA A 498 10.02 -4.69 -27.78
CA ALA A 498 9.66 -3.82 -28.91
C ALA A 498 10.36 -2.44 -28.79
N GLY A 499 10.51 -1.70 -29.89
CA GLY A 499 11.40 -0.51 -29.97
C GLY A 499 10.79 0.86 -29.62
N ASP A 500 9.52 0.94 -29.25
CA ASP A 500 8.77 2.19 -29.07
C ASP A 500 8.39 2.52 -27.62
N TRP A 501 8.83 1.69 -26.66
CA TRP A 501 8.45 1.84 -25.25
C TRP A 501 8.96 3.15 -24.61
N GLU A 502 10.14 3.66 -24.99
CA GLU A 502 10.64 4.94 -24.47
C GLU A 502 9.72 6.11 -24.83
N GLN A 503 9.08 6.06 -26.00
CA GLN A 503 8.19 7.13 -26.48
C GLN A 503 6.90 7.17 -25.64
N HIS A 504 6.31 6.01 -25.39
CA HIS A 504 5.14 5.89 -24.52
C HIS A 504 5.45 6.29 -23.08
N GLU A 505 6.61 5.89 -22.55
CA GLU A 505 7.05 6.28 -21.22
C GLU A 505 7.22 7.80 -21.12
N ALA A 506 7.93 8.42 -22.08
CA ALA A 506 8.11 9.86 -22.14
C ALA A 506 6.77 10.62 -22.28
N ALA A 507 5.82 10.07 -23.03
CA ALA A 507 4.48 10.63 -23.16
C ALA A 507 3.70 10.59 -21.84
N ALA A 508 3.82 9.52 -21.05
CA ALA A 508 3.17 9.43 -19.73
C ALA A 508 3.68 10.52 -18.76
N PHE A 509 5.01 10.71 -18.68
CA PHE A 509 5.60 11.77 -17.86
C PHE A 509 5.23 13.18 -18.37
N ARG A 510 5.18 13.37 -19.68
CA ARG A 510 4.75 14.63 -20.28
C ARG A 510 3.30 14.97 -19.92
N LEU A 511 2.39 14.00 -20.02
CA LEU A 511 0.99 14.19 -19.65
C LEU A 511 0.84 14.58 -18.16
N LEU A 512 1.59 13.96 -17.25
CA LEU A 512 1.59 14.35 -15.84
C LEU A 512 2.08 15.79 -15.65
N ARG A 513 3.19 16.15 -16.32
CA ARG A 513 3.74 17.51 -16.27
C ARG A 513 2.71 18.52 -16.77
N ASP A 514 2.15 18.31 -17.95
CA ASP A 514 1.19 19.23 -18.57
C ASP A 514 -0.07 19.39 -17.70
N LEU A 515 -0.51 18.30 -17.04
CA LEU A 515 -1.62 18.32 -16.11
C LEU A 515 -1.37 19.25 -14.90
N ILE A 516 -0.16 19.24 -14.35
CA ILE A 516 0.23 20.11 -13.22
C ILE A 516 0.43 21.55 -13.69
N LEU A 517 1.09 21.76 -14.84
CA LEU A 517 1.38 23.09 -15.37
C LEU A 517 0.13 23.90 -15.72
N ARG A 518 -0.93 23.21 -16.19
CA ARG A 518 -2.17 23.84 -16.66
C ARG A 518 -2.77 24.81 -15.65
N GLN A 519 -2.72 24.52 -14.35
CA GLN A 519 -3.26 25.43 -13.32
C GLN A 519 -2.53 26.78 -13.31
N THR A 520 -1.21 26.78 -13.49
CA THR A 520 -0.39 28.01 -13.46
C THR A 520 -0.49 28.78 -14.78
N GLU A 521 -0.57 28.09 -15.91
CA GLU A 521 -0.81 28.73 -17.22
C GLU A 521 -2.16 29.46 -17.28
N LEU A 522 -3.17 28.94 -16.57
CA LEU A 522 -4.49 29.57 -16.46
C LEU A 522 -4.54 30.75 -15.48
N ALA A 523 -3.44 31.07 -14.79
CA ALA A 523 -3.32 32.18 -13.85
C ALA A 523 -2.13 33.11 -14.20
N PRO A 524 -2.16 33.77 -15.37
CA PRO A 524 -1.11 34.69 -15.81
C PRO A 524 -1.02 35.91 -14.88
N VAL A 525 0.14 36.56 -14.87
CA VAL A 525 0.42 37.69 -13.96
C VAL A 525 1.04 38.87 -14.70
N ARG A 526 0.87 40.07 -14.16
CA ARG A 526 1.51 41.28 -14.68
C ARG A 526 2.57 41.76 -13.68
N PRO A 527 3.88 41.67 -13.98
CA PRO A 527 4.92 42.23 -13.13
C PRO A 527 4.83 43.76 -13.13
N VAL A 528 4.86 44.35 -11.92
CA VAL A 528 4.85 45.78 -11.66
C VAL A 528 5.96 46.10 -10.65
N ARG A 529 6.78 47.11 -10.95
CA ARG A 529 7.86 47.53 -10.06
C ARG A 529 7.32 48.00 -8.69
N GLN A 530 7.82 47.40 -7.60
CA GLN A 530 7.44 47.73 -6.21
C GLN A 530 8.61 48.19 -5.32
N VAL A 531 9.81 48.33 -5.90
CA VAL A 531 11.02 48.74 -5.18
C VAL A 531 11.64 50.00 -5.77
N LEU A 532 12.33 50.74 -4.91
CA LEU A 532 13.12 51.92 -5.28
C LEU A 532 14.43 51.50 -5.95
N ASP A 533 15.07 52.42 -6.68
CA ASP A 533 16.27 52.11 -7.47
C ASP A 533 17.49 51.74 -6.61
N ASP A 534 17.55 52.22 -5.37
CA ASP A 534 18.63 51.98 -4.41
C ASP A 534 18.35 50.79 -3.48
N GLN A 535 17.17 50.18 -3.55
CA GLN A 535 16.79 49.06 -2.70
C GLN A 535 17.30 47.72 -3.23
N ILE A 536 17.87 46.93 -2.32
CA ILE A 536 18.18 45.52 -2.52
C ILE A 536 17.14 44.69 -1.76
N ILE A 537 16.51 43.77 -2.47
CA ILE A 537 15.63 42.76 -1.87
C ILE A 537 16.46 41.54 -1.54
N TRP A 538 16.29 41.02 -0.33
CA TRP A 538 16.96 39.83 0.15
C TRP A 538 15.93 38.80 0.63
N GLY A 539 15.81 37.72 -0.12
CA GLY A 539 15.06 36.53 0.23
C GLY A 539 15.96 35.46 0.86
N ARG A 540 15.52 34.83 1.95
CA ARG A 540 16.26 33.76 2.63
C ARG A 540 15.34 32.66 3.14
N SER A 541 15.78 31.40 3.03
CA SER A 541 15.01 30.24 3.50
C SER A 541 15.88 29.19 4.20
N PRO A 542 15.36 28.53 5.26
CA PRO A 542 15.95 27.33 5.80
C PRO A 542 15.87 26.18 4.80
N VAL A 543 16.62 25.11 5.05
CA VAL A 543 16.41 23.83 4.36
C VAL A 543 15.39 22.98 5.11
N ARG A 544 14.97 21.85 4.54
CA ARG A 544 14.04 20.93 5.18
C ARG A 544 14.64 19.55 5.39
N LEU A 545 14.35 18.93 6.54
CA LEU A 545 14.58 17.51 6.79
C LEU A 545 13.24 16.77 6.73
N ASP A 546 13.13 15.79 5.83
CA ASP A 546 12.04 14.81 5.85
C ASP A 546 12.26 13.84 7.01
N LEU A 547 11.30 13.77 7.93
CA LEU A 547 11.33 12.87 9.08
C LEU A 547 10.52 11.60 8.78
N ALA A 548 9.33 11.74 8.23
CA ALA A 548 8.48 10.63 7.82
C ALA A 548 7.47 11.07 6.74
N GLY A 549 7.04 10.14 5.90
CA GLY A 549 5.98 10.40 4.91
C GLY A 549 6.47 10.80 3.52
N GLY A 550 7.76 11.10 3.32
CA GLY A 550 8.30 11.44 2.01
C GLY A 550 7.93 10.43 0.93
N TRP A 551 7.70 10.91 -0.30
CA TRP A 551 7.12 10.21 -1.47
C TRP A 551 5.59 10.19 -1.53
N THR A 552 4.89 10.33 -0.40
CA THR A 552 3.42 10.46 -0.42
C THR A 552 2.97 11.79 -1.02
N ASP A 553 3.85 12.79 -1.07
CA ASP A 553 3.66 14.11 -1.68
C ASP A 553 3.87 14.15 -3.20
N THR A 554 4.34 13.04 -3.78
CA THR A 554 4.77 12.99 -5.19
C THR A 554 3.62 12.57 -6.11
N PRO A 555 3.30 13.35 -7.17
CA PRO A 555 2.35 12.94 -8.19
C PRO A 555 2.82 11.69 -8.96
N PRO A 556 1.92 10.77 -9.34
CA PRO A 556 0.47 10.87 -9.25
C PRO A 556 -0.12 10.37 -7.91
N TYR A 557 0.70 9.89 -6.97
CA TYR A 557 0.19 9.29 -5.73
C TYR A 557 -0.65 10.29 -4.93
N CYS A 558 -0.10 11.49 -4.66
CA CYS A 558 -0.82 12.52 -3.91
C CYS A 558 -2.11 12.99 -4.59
N LEU A 559 -2.17 12.91 -5.93
CA LEU A 559 -3.36 13.25 -6.71
C LEU A 559 -4.50 12.23 -6.48
N GLN A 560 -4.16 10.99 -6.12
CA GLN A 560 -5.11 9.88 -5.98
C GLN A 560 -5.47 9.61 -4.53
N PHE A 561 -4.51 9.74 -3.61
CA PHE A 561 -4.66 9.34 -2.21
C PHE A 561 -4.49 10.49 -1.22
N GLY A 562 -4.08 11.67 -1.70
CA GLY A 562 -3.51 12.71 -0.83
C GLY A 562 -2.07 12.37 -0.43
N GLY A 563 -1.36 13.35 0.12
CA GLY A 563 -0.03 13.15 0.69
C GLY A 563 0.00 13.51 2.17
N GLN A 564 0.93 12.92 2.90
CA GLN A 564 1.10 13.14 4.33
C GLN A 564 2.58 13.07 4.69
N VAL A 565 3.16 14.20 5.11
CA VAL A 565 4.60 14.33 5.39
C VAL A 565 4.82 15.05 6.71
N VAL A 566 5.66 14.48 7.58
CA VAL A 566 6.25 15.16 8.73
C VAL A 566 7.64 15.63 8.37
N ASN A 567 7.84 16.95 8.34
CA ASN A 567 9.15 17.54 8.10
C ASN A 567 9.46 18.67 9.07
N VAL A 568 10.71 19.11 9.04
CA VAL A 568 11.20 20.19 9.88
C VAL A 568 12.05 21.17 9.07
N ALA A 569 11.81 22.47 9.27
CA ALA A 569 12.63 23.53 8.72
C ALA A 569 13.86 23.78 9.59
N VAL A 570 15.06 23.71 9.01
CA VAL A 570 16.31 23.86 9.76
C VAL A 570 17.26 24.87 9.09
N ASN A 571 17.85 25.71 9.92
CA ASN A 571 19.03 26.49 9.60
C ASN A 571 20.26 25.61 9.77
N LEU A 572 21.30 25.87 8.97
CA LEU A 572 22.57 25.18 9.07
C LEU A 572 23.62 26.16 9.57
N ASN A 573 24.38 25.78 10.60
CA ASN A 573 25.39 26.66 11.21
C ASN A 573 24.82 28.04 11.62
N GLY A 574 23.59 28.05 12.15
CA GLY A 574 22.92 29.26 12.63
C GLY A 574 22.36 30.19 11.54
N GLN A 575 22.41 29.82 10.26
CA GLN A 575 21.96 30.67 9.16
C GLN A 575 21.01 29.93 8.19
N PRO A 576 20.04 30.63 7.58
CA PRO A 576 19.32 30.11 6.42
C PRO A 576 20.30 29.91 5.24
N PRO A 577 20.49 28.68 4.76
CA PRO A 577 21.55 28.38 3.81
C PRO A 577 21.18 28.71 2.36
N ILE A 578 19.90 29.00 2.08
CA ILE A 578 19.42 29.40 0.75
C ILE A 578 19.13 30.90 0.76
N GLN A 579 19.79 31.65 -0.11
CA GLN A 579 19.67 33.11 -0.16
C GLN A 579 19.60 33.59 -1.61
N VAL A 580 18.77 34.60 -1.83
CA VAL A 580 18.53 35.24 -3.13
C VAL A 580 18.54 36.74 -2.90
N PHE A 581 19.27 37.46 -3.74
CA PHE A 581 19.31 38.92 -3.75
C PHE A 581 18.82 39.42 -5.10
N ALA A 582 18.06 40.51 -5.11
CA ALA A 582 17.72 41.20 -6.34
C ALA A 582 17.74 42.72 -6.19
N ARG A 583 18.10 43.39 -7.29
CA ARG A 583 18.07 44.84 -7.42
C ARG A 583 17.65 45.22 -8.84
N LEU A 584 17.14 46.44 -8.98
CA LEU A 584 16.85 47.01 -10.29
C LEU A 584 18.12 47.50 -10.99
N THR A 585 18.06 47.59 -12.31
CA THR A 585 19.13 48.14 -13.14
C THR A 585 18.57 49.02 -14.26
N ASP A 586 19.25 50.11 -14.61
CA ASP A 586 18.80 51.00 -15.70
C ASP A 586 18.82 50.34 -17.08
N ARG A 587 19.69 49.35 -17.28
CA ARG A 587 19.79 48.61 -18.54
C ARG A 587 18.61 47.65 -18.66
N PRO A 588 17.87 47.61 -19.77
CA PRO A 588 16.74 46.70 -19.98
C PRO A 588 17.22 45.27 -20.31
N GLU A 589 17.95 44.66 -19.37
CA GLU A 589 18.41 43.26 -19.43
C GLU A 589 18.19 42.56 -18.08
N LEU A 590 18.13 41.23 -18.11
CA LEU A 590 18.11 40.41 -16.90
C LEU A 590 19.52 39.86 -16.65
N VAL A 591 20.08 40.09 -15.47
CA VAL A 591 21.41 39.61 -15.08
C VAL A 591 21.27 38.56 -14.00
N LEU A 592 21.74 37.34 -14.24
CA LEU A 592 21.68 36.23 -13.29
C LEU A 592 23.09 35.89 -12.83
N ARG A 593 23.31 35.81 -11.52
CA ARG A 593 24.60 35.46 -10.88
C ARG A 593 24.41 34.31 -9.91
N SER A 594 25.34 33.36 -9.89
CA SER A 594 25.42 32.33 -8.83
C SER A 594 26.75 32.51 -8.10
N ILE A 595 26.66 32.81 -6.82
CA ILE A 595 27.82 33.09 -5.96
C ILE A 595 28.61 31.81 -5.71
N ASP A 596 27.91 30.71 -5.45
CA ASP A 596 28.51 29.40 -5.14
C ASP A 596 29.19 28.74 -6.35
N LEU A 597 28.70 28.98 -7.56
CA LEU A 597 29.29 28.45 -8.80
C LEU A 597 30.22 29.44 -9.50
N GLY A 598 30.21 30.72 -9.12
CA GLY A 598 31.03 31.77 -9.73
C GLY A 598 30.68 32.07 -11.20
N ILE A 599 29.41 31.89 -11.58
CA ILE A 599 28.93 32.09 -12.96
C ILE A 599 27.97 33.28 -13.07
N GLU A 600 27.91 33.90 -14.25
CA GLU A 600 27.00 34.98 -14.62
C GLU A 600 26.39 34.71 -16.00
N GLU A 601 25.12 35.06 -16.19
CA GLU A 601 24.44 35.05 -17.48
C GLU A 601 23.60 36.32 -17.66
N ARG A 602 23.56 36.86 -18.89
CA ARG A 602 22.75 38.05 -19.23
C ARG A 602 21.72 37.68 -20.28
N LEU A 603 20.46 38.02 -20.06
CA LEU A 603 19.34 37.69 -20.94
C LEU A 603 18.74 38.98 -21.49
N ARG A 604 18.59 39.04 -22.81
CA ARG A 604 18.08 40.17 -23.60
C ARG A 604 16.93 39.79 -24.51
N THR A 605 16.75 38.49 -24.78
CA THR A 605 15.67 37.98 -25.65
C THR A 605 14.74 37.03 -24.91
N PHE A 606 13.52 36.83 -25.45
CA PHE A 606 12.59 35.83 -24.91
C PHE A 606 13.12 34.40 -25.07
N ASP A 607 13.86 34.09 -26.14
CA ASP A 607 14.42 32.76 -26.37
C ASP A 607 15.49 32.39 -25.34
N GLU A 608 16.37 33.36 -25.00
CA GLU A 608 17.36 33.19 -23.92
C GLU A 608 16.69 32.90 -22.57
N LEU A 609 15.55 33.56 -22.30
CA LEU A 609 14.75 33.33 -21.10
C LEU A 609 13.97 32.00 -21.15
N ALA A 610 13.44 31.61 -22.31
CA ALA A 610 12.69 30.37 -22.50
C ALA A 610 13.58 29.11 -22.42
N GLY A 611 14.90 29.26 -22.53
CA GLY A 611 15.90 28.18 -22.44
C GLY A 611 16.07 27.53 -21.06
N PHE A 612 15.07 27.53 -20.18
CA PHE A 612 15.12 26.83 -18.88
C PHE A 612 15.01 25.30 -18.99
N GLU A 613 14.54 24.77 -20.12
CA GLU A 613 14.48 23.31 -20.37
C GLU A 613 15.87 22.72 -20.68
N ASN A 614 16.85 23.56 -21.00
CA ASN A 614 18.22 23.12 -21.25
C ASN A 614 18.88 22.70 -19.93
N ALA A 615 19.05 21.39 -19.75
CA ALA A 615 19.66 20.78 -18.55
C ALA A 615 21.10 21.23 -18.25
N THR A 616 21.78 21.88 -19.21
CA THR A 616 23.13 22.43 -19.02
C THR A 616 23.13 23.86 -18.49
N SER A 617 21.98 24.54 -18.46
CA SER A 617 21.86 25.90 -17.95
C SER A 617 22.07 25.95 -16.44
N GLY A 618 23.08 26.71 -15.99
CA GLY A 618 23.31 26.99 -14.57
C GLY A 618 22.18 27.78 -13.91
N PHE A 619 21.31 28.41 -14.70
CA PHE A 619 20.26 29.33 -14.27
C PHE A 619 18.84 28.89 -14.65
N ALA A 620 18.64 27.61 -14.95
CA ALA A 620 17.33 27.06 -15.33
C ALA A 620 16.21 27.43 -14.33
N ILE A 621 16.48 27.34 -13.02
CA ILE A 621 15.52 27.73 -11.96
C ILE A 621 15.16 29.21 -12.07
N ALA A 622 16.15 30.10 -12.24
CA ALA A 622 15.90 31.53 -12.29
C ALA A 622 15.15 31.96 -13.54
N LYS A 623 15.51 31.39 -14.69
CA LYS A 623 14.80 31.59 -15.95
C LYS A 623 13.33 31.16 -15.85
N ALA A 624 13.07 29.98 -15.28
CA ALA A 624 11.70 29.51 -15.07
C ALA A 624 10.91 30.37 -14.06
N ALA A 625 11.55 30.85 -12.99
CA ALA A 625 10.91 31.75 -12.03
C ALA A 625 10.52 33.10 -12.65
N LEU A 626 11.41 33.70 -13.44
CA LEU A 626 11.14 34.93 -14.19
C LEU A 626 10.04 34.72 -15.24
N ALA A 627 10.04 33.58 -15.92
CA ALA A 627 8.93 33.21 -16.80
C ALA A 627 7.59 33.22 -16.06
N LEU A 628 7.50 32.53 -14.91
CA LEU A 628 6.29 32.46 -14.08
C LEU A 628 5.89 33.80 -13.45
N ALA A 629 6.85 34.71 -13.26
CA ALA A 629 6.61 36.10 -12.84
C ALA A 629 6.09 37.00 -13.98
N GLY A 630 5.82 36.44 -15.17
CA GLY A 630 5.22 37.17 -16.29
C GLY A 630 6.24 37.83 -17.24
N PHE A 631 7.52 37.46 -17.16
CA PHE A 631 8.56 37.92 -18.11
C PHE A 631 8.59 37.13 -19.42
N LEU A 632 7.81 36.03 -19.53
CA LEU A 632 7.53 35.38 -20.81
C LEU A 632 6.09 35.65 -21.27
N PRO A 633 5.86 35.82 -22.59
CA PRO A 633 4.54 36.12 -23.13
C PRO A 633 3.45 35.13 -22.68
N ARG A 634 3.75 33.83 -22.58
CA ARG A 634 2.75 32.81 -22.20
C ARG A 634 2.24 32.91 -20.75
N PHE A 635 2.99 33.55 -19.85
CA PHE A 635 2.62 33.70 -18.44
C PHE A 635 2.27 35.15 -18.06
N ARG A 636 2.35 36.07 -19.02
CA ARG A 636 2.06 37.49 -18.81
C ARG A 636 0.57 37.77 -18.95
N ASP A 637 0.00 38.50 -18.01
CA ASP A 637 -1.33 39.10 -18.16
C ASP A 637 -1.25 40.46 -18.90
N GLY A 638 -2.25 40.75 -19.73
CA GLY A 638 -2.32 41.99 -20.53
C GLY A 638 -1.50 41.98 -21.83
N ALA A 639 -1.05 43.18 -22.24
CA ALA A 639 -0.39 43.41 -23.53
C ALA A 639 0.91 42.61 -23.67
N LYS A 640 1.07 41.97 -24.84
CA LYS A 640 2.30 41.26 -25.21
C LYS A 640 3.27 42.22 -25.88
N PHE A 641 4.55 42.07 -25.59
CA PHE A 641 5.62 42.87 -26.17
C PHE A 641 6.32 42.08 -27.28
N PRO A 642 6.84 42.76 -28.33
CA PRO A 642 7.58 42.09 -29.39
C PRO A 642 8.94 41.55 -28.92
N THR A 643 9.56 42.18 -27.91
CA THR A 643 10.86 41.79 -27.36
C THR A 643 10.87 41.88 -25.84
N LEU A 644 11.75 41.10 -25.21
CA LEU A 644 12.00 41.17 -23.77
C LEU A 644 12.50 42.56 -23.36
N GLU A 645 13.36 43.18 -24.17
CA GLU A 645 13.84 44.54 -23.94
C GLU A 645 12.69 45.57 -23.84
N ALA A 646 11.74 45.54 -24.77
CA ALA A 646 10.59 46.44 -24.75
C ALA A 646 9.74 46.23 -23.48
N GLN A 647 9.58 44.98 -23.05
CA GLN A 647 8.89 44.66 -21.81
C GLN A 647 9.63 45.16 -20.57
N LEU A 648 10.96 45.04 -20.52
CA LEU A 648 11.76 45.53 -19.40
C LEU A 648 11.75 47.06 -19.32
N ARG A 649 11.72 47.75 -20.46
CA ARG A 649 11.51 49.21 -20.49
C ARG A 649 10.13 49.60 -19.94
N ASP A 650 9.07 48.87 -20.30
CA ASP A 650 7.71 49.07 -19.73
C ASP A 650 7.66 48.78 -18.22
N PHE A 651 8.40 47.77 -17.76
CA PHE A 651 8.54 47.44 -16.35
C PHE A 651 9.31 48.53 -15.55
N GLY A 652 10.09 49.37 -16.23
CA GLY A 652 10.87 50.46 -15.62
C GLY A 652 12.34 50.12 -15.37
N GLY A 653 12.89 49.11 -16.04
CA GLY A 653 14.31 48.72 -15.96
C GLY A 653 14.55 47.21 -16.07
N GLY A 654 15.83 46.83 -16.04
CA GLY A 654 16.28 45.45 -15.88
C GLY A 654 16.30 44.99 -14.42
N ILE A 655 16.62 43.71 -14.22
CA ILE A 655 16.71 43.09 -12.90
C ILE A 655 18.02 42.31 -12.83
N GLU A 656 18.80 42.56 -11.78
CA GLU A 656 19.93 41.71 -11.42
C GLU A 656 19.55 40.81 -10.25
N ILE A 657 19.79 39.51 -10.39
CA ILE A 657 19.50 38.47 -9.40
C ILE A 657 20.79 37.72 -9.06
N ALA A 658 21.13 37.66 -7.78
CA ALA A 658 22.24 36.84 -7.28
C ALA A 658 21.72 35.72 -6.38
N LEU A 659 22.15 34.48 -6.66
CA LEU A 659 21.75 33.27 -5.96
C LEU A 659 22.92 32.74 -5.12
N LEU A 660 22.63 32.27 -3.91
CA LEU A 660 23.57 31.58 -3.04
C LEU A 660 22.91 30.34 -2.43
N SER A 661 23.51 29.17 -2.67
CA SER A 661 23.21 27.94 -1.95
C SER A 661 24.43 27.51 -1.15
N ALA A 662 24.39 27.66 0.17
CA ALA A 662 25.44 27.19 1.08
C ALA A 662 25.42 25.65 1.27
N VAL A 663 24.58 24.95 0.51
CA VAL A 663 24.46 23.48 0.51
C VAL A 663 24.79 22.93 -0.88
N PRO A 664 25.62 21.86 -0.98
CA PRO A 664 25.92 21.24 -2.26
C PRO A 664 24.68 20.72 -2.99
N LYS A 665 24.71 20.76 -4.33
CA LYS A 665 23.71 20.10 -5.17
C LYS A 665 23.65 18.60 -4.85
N GLY A 666 22.45 18.03 -4.80
CA GLY A 666 22.25 16.62 -4.45
C GLY A 666 22.44 16.31 -2.96
N SER A 667 22.25 17.30 -2.09
CA SER A 667 22.31 17.14 -0.63
C SER A 667 21.16 16.34 -0.02
N GLY A 668 20.04 16.22 -0.74
CA GLY A 668 18.81 15.61 -0.22
C GLY A 668 18.01 16.52 0.71
N LEU A 669 18.36 17.81 0.83
CA LEU A 669 17.71 18.77 1.73
C LEU A 669 16.64 19.67 1.08
N GLY A 670 16.16 19.30 -0.12
CA GLY A 670 15.15 20.05 -0.87
C GLY A 670 15.64 21.37 -1.46
N THR A 671 16.97 21.52 -1.60
CA THR A 671 17.63 22.80 -1.92
C THR A 671 17.12 23.45 -3.21
N SER A 672 16.85 22.65 -4.26
CA SER A 672 16.42 23.19 -5.55
C SER A 672 15.02 23.78 -5.49
N SER A 673 14.07 23.07 -4.87
CA SER A 673 12.69 23.49 -4.66
C SER A 673 12.61 24.70 -3.75
N ILE A 674 13.39 24.70 -2.68
CA ILE A 674 13.44 25.81 -1.72
C ILE A 674 14.07 27.04 -2.37
N LEU A 675 15.12 26.89 -3.19
CA LEU A 675 15.69 27.99 -3.96
C LEU A 675 14.66 28.57 -4.94
N ALA A 676 13.91 27.71 -5.64
CA ALA A 676 12.83 28.14 -6.52
C ALA A 676 11.74 28.92 -5.76
N ALA A 677 11.29 28.42 -4.61
CA ALA A 677 10.32 29.10 -3.76
C ALA A 677 10.85 30.43 -3.20
N THR A 678 12.10 30.47 -2.74
CA THR A 678 12.74 31.69 -2.23
C THR A 678 12.81 32.76 -3.31
N LEU A 679 13.19 32.35 -4.53
CA LEU A 679 13.26 33.23 -5.69
C LEU A 679 11.88 33.73 -6.12
N LEU A 680 10.89 32.84 -6.22
CA LEU A 680 9.51 33.21 -6.57
C LEU A 680 8.89 34.15 -5.52
N GLY A 681 9.11 33.88 -4.23
CA GLY A 681 8.63 34.75 -3.16
C GLY A 681 9.28 36.14 -3.19
N MET A 682 10.58 36.22 -3.46
CA MET A 682 11.27 37.49 -3.64
C MET A 682 10.79 38.22 -4.91
N LEU A 683 10.57 37.51 -6.03
CA LEU A 683 9.99 38.10 -7.24
C LEU A 683 8.55 38.57 -7.02
N SER A 684 7.76 37.89 -6.19
CA SER A 684 6.42 38.35 -5.82
C SER A 684 6.45 39.72 -5.14
N ASP A 685 7.42 39.93 -4.24
CA ASP A 685 7.64 41.22 -3.57
C ASP A 685 8.17 42.28 -4.54
N LEU A 686 9.19 41.94 -5.35
CA LEU A 686 9.82 42.85 -6.32
C LEU A 686 8.85 43.34 -7.40
N CYS A 687 8.03 42.41 -7.92
CA CYS A 687 7.16 42.61 -9.06
C CYS A 687 5.69 42.83 -8.68
N GLY A 688 5.36 43.04 -7.40
CA GLY A 688 4.00 43.36 -6.96
C GLY A 688 2.95 42.32 -7.34
N LEU A 689 3.33 41.04 -7.32
CA LEU A 689 2.48 39.94 -7.79
C LEU A 689 1.46 39.49 -6.73
N ASN A 690 1.66 39.89 -5.47
CA ASN A 690 0.78 39.60 -4.33
C ASN A 690 0.43 38.11 -4.17
N TRP A 691 1.39 37.22 -4.45
CA TRP A 691 1.18 35.79 -4.30
C TRP A 691 1.00 35.41 -2.84
N SER A 692 -0.05 34.63 -2.58
CA SER A 692 -0.21 33.94 -1.30
C SER A 692 0.84 32.83 -1.15
N ARG A 693 0.92 32.24 0.05
CA ARG A 693 1.75 31.05 0.26
C ARG A 693 1.30 29.87 -0.60
N GLU A 694 -0.01 29.73 -0.82
CA GLU A 694 -0.56 28.69 -1.69
C GLU A 694 -0.15 28.90 -3.14
N ASP A 695 -0.23 30.13 -3.64
CA ASP A 695 0.27 30.48 -4.98
C ASP A 695 1.76 30.17 -5.12
N LEU A 696 2.54 30.48 -4.08
CA LEU A 696 3.97 30.19 -4.06
C LEU A 696 4.25 28.68 -4.16
N PHE A 697 3.50 27.85 -3.43
CA PHE A 697 3.65 26.40 -3.49
C PHE A 697 3.28 25.82 -4.86
N ALA A 698 2.14 26.26 -5.41
CA ALA A 698 1.67 25.83 -6.73
C ALA A 698 2.64 26.24 -7.83
N ARG A 699 3.13 27.50 -7.82
CA ARG A 699 4.10 28.01 -8.80
C ARG A 699 5.46 27.35 -8.67
N THR A 700 5.89 27.02 -7.45
CA THR A 700 7.14 26.27 -7.26
C THR A 700 7.02 24.85 -7.82
N LEU A 701 5.89 24.18 -7.58
CA LEU A 701 5.64 22.86 -8.17
C LEU A 701 5.61 22.95 -9.71
N ALA A 702 4.92 23.94 -10.28
CA ALA A 702 4.90 24.16 -11.72
C ALA A 702 6.30 24.41 -12.28
N LEU A 703 7.12 25.23 -11.60
CA LEU A 703 8.51 25.47 -11.97
C LEU A 703 9.29 24.15 -12.06
N GLU A 704 9.19 23.27 -11.06
CA GLU A 704 9.88 21.97 -11.09
C GLU A 704 9.45 21.08 -12.25
N GLN A 705 8.17 21.09 -12.56
CA GLN A 705 7.61 20.33 -13.68
C GLN A 705 8.13 20.90 -15.02
N MET A 706 8.26 22.23 -15.17
CA MET A 706 8.92 22.86 -16.33
C MET A 706 10.38 22.39 -16.49
N LEU A 707 11.10 22.16 -15.38
CA LEU A 707 12.47 21.67 -15.40
C LEU A 707 12.61 20.15 -15.61
N GLY A 708 11.50 19.42 -15.70
CA GLY A 708 11.50 17.96 -15.78
C GLY A 708 12.16 17.31 -14.55
N ALA A 709 12.07 17.96 -13.39
CA ALA A 709 12.58 17.42 -12.14
C ALA A 709 11.64 16.34 -11.60
N GLY A 710 10.31 16.54 -11.71
CA GLY A 710 9.28 15.56 -11.37
C GLY A 710 9.03 15.37 -9.87
N GLY A 711 9.45 16.32 -9.03
CA GLY A 711 9.32 16.26 -7.57
C GLY A 711 7.88 16.42 -7.06
N GLY A 712 7.71 16.17 -5.76
CA GLY A 712 6.48 16.42 -5.01
C GLY A 712 6.43 17.83 -4.41
N TRP A 713 5.50 18.06 -3.48
CA TRP A 713 5.30 19.38 -2.88
C TRP A 713 6.01 19.61 -1.54
N GLN A 714 6.61 18.58 -0.93
CA GLN A 714 7.10 18.67 0.45
C GLN A 714 8.27 19.65 0.61
N ASP A 715 9.11 19.80 -0.41
CA ASP A 715 10.39 20.49 -0.30
C ASP A 715 10.17 22.00 -0.14
N GLN A 716 9.36 22.57 -1.03
CA GLN A 716 9.00 23.99 -0.98
C GLN A 716 8.21 24.34 0.27
N ILE A 717 7.22 23.53 0.65
CA ILE A 717 6.42 23.79 1.86
C ILE A 717 7.30 23.65 3.11
N GLY A 718 8.17 22.64 3.12
CA GLY A 718 9.09 22.33 4.21
C GLY A 718 10.07 23.47 4.52
N GLY A 719 10.61 24.13 3.48
CA GLY A 719 11.54 25.26 3.65
C GLY A 719 10.87 26.63 3.78
N VAL A 720 9.74 26.86 3.11
CA VAL A 720 9.03 28.16 3.19
C VAL A 720 8.34 28.34 4.53
N LEU A 721 7.82 27.29 5.14
CA LEU A 721 7.20 27.35 6.47
C LEU A 721 8.19 26.93 7.54
N GLY A 722 8.23 27.64 8.67
CA GLY A 722 9.04 27.26 9.81
C GLY A 722 8.53 26.02 10.57
N GLY A 723 9.27 25.63 11.60
CA GLY A 723 8.87 24.67 12.64
C GLY A 723 8.86 23.21 12.22
N LEU A 724 8.51 22.37 13.19
CA LEU A 724 8.08 20.98 12.96
C LEU A 724 6.62 20.98 12.57
N LYS A 725 6.28 20.19 11.54
CA LYS A 725 4.92 20.21 10.99
C LYS A 725 4.56 18.89 10.33
N LEU A 726 3.30 18.51 10.50
CA LEU A 726 2.60 17.55 9.66
C LEU A 726 1.90 18.33 8.55
N ILE A 727 2.17 17.94 7.30
CA ILE A 727 1.60 18.54 6.10
C ILE A 727 0.77 17.48 5.40
N GLU A 728 -0.48 17.81 5.08
CA GLU A 728 -1.44 16.91 4.47
C GLU A 728 -2.11 17.52 3.24
N THR A 729 -2.34 16.75 2.19
CA THR A 729 -3.19 17.16 1.07
C THR A 729 -4.33 16.17 0.87
N ALA A 730 -5.45 16.66 0.36
CA ALA A 730 -6.53 15.79 -0.10
C ALA A 730 -6.22 15.22 -1.50
N PRO A 731 -6.83 14.08 -1.89
CA PRO A 731 -6.86 13.64 -3.27
C PRO A 731 -7.41 14.73 -4.20
N GLY A 732 -6.83 14.84 -5.40
CA GLY A 732 -7.26 15.77 -6.44
C GLY A 732 -6.12 16.55 -7.08
N LEU A 733 -6.42 17.34 -8.11
CA LEU A 733 -5.44 18.20 -8.77
C LEU A 733 -5.08 19.41 -7.92
N GLU A 734 -6.01 19.89 -7.09
CA GLU A 734 -5.76 20.96 -6.14
C GLU A 734 -5.05 20.39 -4.91
N GLN A 735 -3.72 20.36 -4.97
CA GLN A 735 -2.86 19.91 -3.87
C GLN A 735 -2.68 21.00 -2.81
N LYS A 736 -3.80 21.44 -2.20
CA LYS A 736 -3.80 22.45 -1.14
C LYS A 736 -3.40 21.84 0.20
N PRO A 737 -2.31 22.32 0.85
CA PRO A 737 -1.82 21.74 2.09
C PRO A 737 -2.65 22.18 3.31
N THR A 738 -3.02 21.23 4.15
CA THR A 738 -3.46 21.42 5.53
C THR A 738 -2.28 21.19 6.45
N LEU A 739 -2.14 22.03 7.48
CA LEU A 739 -0.96 22.07 8.34
C LEU A 739 -1.34 21.85 9.80
N ARG A 740 -0.61 20.95 10.47
CA ARG A 740 -0.60 20.81 11.92
C ARG A 740 0.83 21.05 12.41
N TRP A 741 1.04 22.18 13.08
CA TRP A 741 2.29 22.47 13.77
C TRP A 741 2.46 21.53 14.95
N LEU A 742 3.67 21.02 15.12
CA LEU A 742 4.05 20.12 16.21
C LEU A 742 4.89 20.90 17.24
N PRO A 743 5.03 20.39 18.47
CA PRO A 743 5.81 21.07 19.52
C PRO A 743 7.24 21.43 19.08
N ASP A 744 7.53 22.73 19.02
CA ASP A 744 8.84 23.28 18.60
C ASP A 744 9.96 23.01 19.60
N ASP A 745 9.62 22.66 20.84
CA ASP A 745 10.53 22.29 21.92
C ASP A 745 10.87 20.79 21.94
N PHE A 746 10.29 19.99 21.04
CA PHE A 746 10.60 18.56 20.92
C PHE A 746 12.10 18.30 20.68
N PHE A 747 12.72 19.12 19.84
CA PHE A 747 14.18 19.14 19.62
C PHE A 747 14.85 20.25 20.45
N GLY A 748 14.39 20.50 21.68
CA GLY A 748 14.93 21.55 22.53
C GLY A 748 16.48 21.58 22.53
N PRO A 749 17.11 22.76 22.68
CA PRO A 749 18.56 22.94 22.43
C PRO A 749 19.42 21.88 23.13
N ASP A 750 19.12 21.59 24.39
CA ASP A 750 19.83 20.62 25.21
C ASP A 750 19.75 19.19 24.64
N TYR A 751 18.64 18.81 24.02
CA TYR A 751 18.44 17.46 23.53
C TYR A 751 18.97 17.31 22.10
N ALA A 752 18.65 18.27 21.21
CA ALA A 752 19.11 18.25 19.83
C ALA A 752 20.63 18.24 19.72
N ASP A 753 21.33 19.09 20.49
CA ASP A 753 22.78 19.20 20.43
C ASP A 753 23.49 17.93 20.94
N ARG A 754 22.83 17.20 21.84
CA ARG A 754 23.37 16.02 22.51
C ARG A 754 23.11 14.72 21.76
N THR A 755 21.99 14.56 21.05
CA THR A 755 21.61 13.25 20.47
C THR A 755 21.22 13.28 19.00
N VAL A 756 20.96 14.45 18.41
CA VAL A 756 20.58 14.58 16.99
C VAL A 756 21.78 15.07 16.18
N LEU A 757 22.25 14.23 15.26
CA LEU A 757 23.45 14.51 14.48
C LEU A 757 23.10 14.62 13.00
N LEU A 758 23.58 15.69 12.36
CA LEU A 758 23.51 15.87 10.92
C LEU A 758 24.92 15.74 10.33
N TYR A 759 25.09 14.76 9.45
CA TYR A 759 26.39 14.40 8.87
C TYR A 759 26.33 14.47 7.35
N TYR A 760 27.09 15.38 6.74
CA TYR A 760 27.26 15.39 5.29
C TYR A 760 28.19 14.26 4.88
N THR A 761 27.71 13.35 4.03
CA THR A 761 28.47 12.15 3.61
C THR A 761 29.57 12.46 2.60
N GLY A 762 29.52 13.62 1.93
CA GLY A 762 30.38 13.93 0.78
C GLY A 762 30.04 13.16 -0.50
N LEU A 763 29.08 12.23 -0.43
CA LEU A 763 28.56 11.48 -1.57
C LEU A 763 27.39 12.27 -2.18
N THR A 764 27.42 12.49 -3.48
CA THR A 764 26.32 13.16 -4.20
C THR A 764 25.82 12.25 -5.31
N ARG A 765 24.51 12.01 -5.35
CA ARG A 765 23.85 11.28 -6.43
C ARG A 765 22.70 12.14 -6.97
N VAL A 766 22.50 12.12 -8.27
CA VAL A 766 21.34 12.77 -8.90
C VAL A 766 20.11 11.90 -8.67
N ALA A 767 19.11 12.42 -7.94
CA ALA A 767 17.89 11.69 -7.57
C ALA A 767 16.98 11.30 -8.74
N ARG A 768 17.22 11.82 -9.96
CA ARG A 768 16.36 11.61 -11.15
C ARG A 768 16.09 10.13 -11.47
N GLY A 769 17.08 9.26 -11.31
CA GLY A 769 16.93 7.83 -11.60
C GLY A 769 15.96 7.13 -10.63
N ILE A 770 16.12 7.39 -9.33
CA ILE A 770 15.28 6.82 -8.26
C ILE A 770 13.83 7.30 -8.43
N LEU A 771 13.65 8.61 -8.60
CA LEU A 771 12.33 9.23 -8.80
C LEU A 771 11.59 8.63 -10.00
N LYS A 772 12.27 8.49 -11.15
CA LYS A 772 11.64 7.97 -12.36
C LYS A 772 11.11 6.55 -12.15
N GLU A 773 11.90 5.66 -11.54
CA GLU A 773 11.49 4.27 -11.31
C GLU A 773 10.32 4.17 -10.32
N ILE A 774 10.33 4.96 -9.24
CA ILE A 774 9.23 5.01 -8.27
C ILE A 774 7.93 5.50 -8.95
N VAL A 775 7.99 6.61 -9.68
CA VAL A 775 6.82 7.20 -10.35
C VAL A 775 6.27 6.28 -11.43
N ARG A 776 7.12 5.53 -12.16
CA ARG A 776 6.65 4.47 -13.09
C ARG A 776 5.77 3.45 -12.37
N GLY A 777 6.12 3.06 -11.15
CA GLY A 777 5.32 2.15 -10.34
C GLY A 777 3.98 2.73 -9.94
N MET A 778 3.96 4.00 -9.57
CA MET A 778 2.73 4.72 -9.27
C MET A 778 1.81 4.80 -10.50
N PHE A 779 2.36 5.07 -11.69
CA PHE A 779 1.59 5.04 -12.95
C PHE A 779 1.03 3.66 -13.29
N LEU A 780 1.73 2.59 -12.92
CA LEU A 780 1.29 1.22 -13.14
C LEU A 780 0.38 0.70 -12.02
N ASN A 781 0.07 1.51 -11.00
CA ASN A 781 -0.58 1.06 -9.78
C ASN A 781 0.08 -0.21 -9.19
N ALA A 782 1.41 -0.32 -9.27
CA ALA A 782 2.11 -1.55 -8.87
C ALA A 782 1.83 -1.86 -7.39
N HIS A 783 1.25 -3.03 -7.10
CA HIS A 783 0.65 -3.33 -5.80
C HIS A 783 1.62 -3.09 -4.63
N ALA A 784 2.80 -3.72 -4.71
CA ALA A 784 3.82 -3.63 -3.66
C ALA A 784 4.29 -2.19 -3.40
N ARG A 785 4.32 -1.33 -4.44
CA ARG A 785 4.73 0.07 -4.28
C ARG A 785 3.64 0.91 -3.63
N LEU A 786 2.38 0.70 -4.02
CA LEU A 786 1.26 1.39 -3.40
C LEU A 786 1.11 1.00 -1.92
N GLU A 787 1.34 -0.26 -1.56
CA GLU A 787 1.32 -0.72 -0.17
C GLU A 787 2.41 -0.02 0.67
N VAL A 788 3.65 0.07 0.17
CA VAL A 788 4.74 0.79 0.86
C VAL A 788 4.41 2.28 1.03
N LEU A 789 3.79 2.92 0.04
CA LEU A 789 3.39 4.33 0.11
C LEU A 789 2.25 4.56 1.12
N GLU A 790 1.28 3.64 1.20
CA GLU A 790 0.22 3.67 2.23
C GLU A 790 0.85 3.58 3.64
N GLN A 791 1.76 2.63 3.84
CA GLN A 791 2.49 2.47 5.09
C GLN A 791 3.36 3.68 5.41
N THR A 792 3.93 4.34 4.40
CA THR A 792 4.71 5.56 4.55
C THR A 792 3.87 6.71 5.08
N GLY A 793 2.63 6.87 4.59
CA GLY A 793 1.67 7.83 5.14
C GLY A 793 1.27 7.49 6.58
N GLN A 794 0.93 6.22 6.86
CA GLN A 794 0.62 5.77 8.23
C GLN A 794 1.78 6.04 9.22
N ASN A 795 3.03 5.85 8.77
CA ASN A 795 4.20 6.15 9.58
C ASN A 795 4.38 7.66 9.82
N ALA A 796 3.94 8.52 8.91
CA ALA A 796 3.93 9.97 9.12
C ALA A 796 2.95 10.37 10.24
N ALA A 797 1.74 9.81 10.26
CA ALA A 797 0.79 10.00 11.36
C ALA A 797 1.36 9.50 12.70
N PHE A 798 1.97 8.30 12.71
CA PHE A 798 2.65 7.75 13.89
C PHE A 798 3.79 8.66 14.39
N CYS A 799 4.60 9.18 13.47
CA CYS A 799 5.67 10.13 13.77
C CYS A 799 5.13 11.43 14.39
N ALA A 800 4.06 12.00 13.82
CA ALA A 800 3.44 13.22 14.31
C ALA A 800 2.88 13.04 15.73
N ASP A 801 2.27 11.89 16.02
CA ASP A 801 1.75 11.58 17.35
C ASP A 801 2.85 11.31 18.38
N ALA A 802 3.96 10.68 17.98
CA ALA A 802 5.14 10.51 18.83
C ALA A 802 5.73 11.88 19.24
N ILE A 803 5.91 12.78 18.27
CA ILE A 803 6.38 14.16 18.51
C ILE A 803 5.39 14.91 19.43
N GLN A 804 4.09 14.81 19.16
CA GLN A 804 3.05 15.49 19.95
C GLN A 804 3.03 15.06 21.43
N ARG A 805 3.41 13.81 21.71
CA ARG A 805 3.46 13.24 23.06
C ARG A 805 4.83 13.35 23.73
N HIS A 806 5.82 13.97 23.06
CA HIS A 806 7.22 13.97 23.48
C HIS A 806 7.79 12.55 23.71
N ASP A 807 7.31 11.57 22.94
CA ASP A 807 7.75 10.19 23.01
C ASP A 807 8.94 9.97 22.06
N TRP A 808 10.15 10.04 22.63
CA TRP A 808 11.39 9.89 21.88
C TRP A 808 11.60 8.49 21.30
N GLU A 809 11.20 7.45 22.03
CA GLU A 809 11.39 6.07 21.61
C GLU A 809 10.53 5.75 20.38
N SER A 810 9.25 6.16 20.44
CA SER A 810 8.34 6.06 19.30
C SER A 810 8.79 6.92 18.12
N PHE A 811 9.36 8.10 18.36
CA PHE A 811 9.94 8.92 17.30
C PHE A 811 11.13 8.23 16.63
N ALA A 812 12.08 7.69 17.40
CA ALA A 812 13.20 6.93 16.84
C ALA A 812 12.73 5.70 16.04
N GLU A 813 11.68 5.02 16.52
CA GLU A 813 11.03 3.94 15.77
C GLU A 813 10.43 4.42 14.45
N ALA A 814 9.75 5.57 14.44
CA ALA A 814 9.21 6.16 13.22
C ALA A 814 10.32 6.45 12.19
N ILE A 815 11.48 6.96 12.63
CA ILE A 815 12.64 7.20 11.76
C ILE A 815 13.22 5.88 11.21
N ARG A 816 13.33 4.83 12.04
CA ARG A 816 13.75 3.50 11.58
C ARG A 816 12.79 2.95 10.52
N ARG A 817 11.48 3.06 10.75
CA ARG A 817 10.45 2.65 9.78
C ARG A 817 10.55 3.43 8.48
N THR A 818 10.72 4.76 8.54
CA THR A 818 10.94 5.59 7.34
C THR A 818 12.14 5.08 6.54
N TRP A 819 13.24 4.73 7.20
CA TRP A 819 14.43 4.22 6.52
C TRP A 819 14.20 2.87 5.84
N THR A 820 13.51 1.94 6.50
CA THR A 820 13.15 0.64 5.92
C THR A 820 12.21 0.81 4.72
N LEU A 821 11.13 1.59 4.87
CA LEU A 821 10.13 1.82 3.81
C LEU A 821 10.76 2.49 2.57
N LYS A 822 11.67 3.46 2.74
CA LYS A 822 12.40 4.07 1.61
C LYS A 822 13.27 3.05 0.86
N GLN A 823 13.90 2.11 1.56
CA GLN A 823 14.72 1.05 0.95
C GLN A 823 13.88 -0.04 0.27
N GLU A 824 12.68 -0.31 0.79
CA GLU A 824 11.69 -1.19 0.13
C GLU A 824 11.15 -0.56 -1.15
N LEU A 825 10.92 0.76 -1.15
CA LEU A 825 10.47 1.51 -2.33
C LEU A 825 11.54 1.55 -3.43
N ASP A 826 12.80 1.82 -3.05
CA ASP A 826 13.96 1.74 -3.94
C ASP A 826 15.24 1.38 -3.17
N ARG A 827 15.88 0.27 -3.56
CA ARG A 827 17.14 -0.20 -2.96
C ARG A 827 18.30 0.78 -3.16
N GLY A 828 18.22 1.63 -4.19
CA GLY A 828 19.19 2.69 -4.46
C GLY A 828 19.20 3.82 -3.43
N THR A 829 18.23 3.83 -2.50
CA THR A 829 18.20 4.74 -1.35
C THR A 829 19.43 4.57 -0.44
N ASN A 830 19.84 3.34 -0.14
CA ASN A 830 20.99 3.03 0.74
C ASN A 830 22.09 2.30 -0.03
N PRO A 831 22.96 3.01 -0.78
CA PRO A 831 24.05 2.37 -1.49
C PRO A 831 25.11 1.84 -0.50
N PRO A 832 25.93 0.85 -0.90
CA PRO A 832 26.97 0.27 -0.02
C PRO A 832 27.89 1.30 0.63
N ALA A 833 28.20 2.39 -0.07
CA ALA A 833 29.03 3.48 0.47
C ALA A 833 28.37 4.24 1.63
N VAL A 834 27.03 4.40 1.63
CA VAL A 834 26.30 4.99 2.77
C VAL A 834 26.22 3.99 3.92
N GLN A 835 25.94 2.71 3.64
CA GLN A 835 25.93 1.67 4.65
C GLN A 835 27.29 1.54 5.35
N ALA A 836 28.40 1.69 4.63
CA ALA A 836 29.75 1.67 5.19
C ALA A 836 30.03 2.82 6.18
N ILE A 837 29.29 3.93 6.10
CA ILE A 837 29.36 5.03 7.08
C ILE A 837 28.60 4.65 8.36
N LEU A 838 27.47 3.97 8.22
CA LEU A 838 26.61 3.59 9.35
C LEU A 838 27.16 2.39 10.13
N GLN A 839 27.79 1.43 9.45
CA GLN A 839 28.24 0.17 10.04
C GLN A 839 29.14 0.32 11.29
N PRO A 840 30.18 1.20 11.30
CA PRO A 840 31.08 1.33 12.44
C PRO A 840 30.44 1.98 13.67
N VAL A 841 29.26 2.59 13.50
CA VAL A 841 28.55 3.32 14.55
C VAL A 841 27.18 2.74 14.87
N ALA A 842 26.83 1.59 14.28
CA ALA A 842 25.52 0.97 14.40
C ALA A 842 25.09 0.75 15.85
N ASP A 843 26.01 0.32 16.72
CA ASP A 843 25.74 0.06 18.14
C ASP A 843 25.41 1.32 18.95
N TYR A 844 25.76 2.50 18.45
CA TYR A 844 25.51 3.80 19.09
C TYR A 844 24.23 4.49 18.58
N LEU A 845 23.66 4.00 17.47
CA LEU A 845 22.50 4.60 16.83
C LEU A 845 21.19 4.09 17.46
N ALA A 846 20.28 5.02 17.75
CA ALA A 846 18.87 4.73 17.94
C ALA A 846 18.16 4.62 16.59
N ALA A 847 18.46 5.51 15.64
CA ALA A 847 17.95 5.49 14.28
C ALA A 847 18.85 6.29 13.33
N ALA A 848 18.75 6.05 12.03
CA ALA A 848 19.38 6.89 11.02
C ALA A 848 18.59 6.84 9.70
N GLN A 849 18.62 7.92 8.93
CA GLN A 849 18.09 7.95 7.57
C GLN A 849 18.75 9.03 6.71
N LEU A 850 18.56 8.94 5.39
CA LEU A 850 18.74 10.07 4.48
C LEU A 850 17.42 10.88 4.42
N PRO A 851 17.44 12.19 4.74
CA PRO A 851 16.25 13.05 4.79
C PRO A 851 15.79 13.53 3.40
N GLY A 852 16.21 12.85 2.33
CA GLY A 852 15.80 13.12 0.95
C GLY A 852 15.58 11.83 0.18
N ALA A 853 15.56 11.91 -1.15
CA ALA A 853 15.28 10.76 -2.04
C ALA A 853 16.26 9.58 -1.91
N GLY A 854 17.44 9.78 -1.31
CA GLY A 854 18.44 8.73 -1.05
C GLY A 854 19.64 8.75 -1.99
N GLY A 855 20.53 7.77 -1.83
CA GLY A 855 21.74 7.60 -2.66
C GLY A 855 22.97 8.43 -2.25
N GLY A 856 22.84 9.29 -1.24
CA GLY A 856 23.91 10.17 -0.75
C GLY A 856 23.35 11.43 -0.07
N GLY A 857 24.19 12.44 0.13
CA GLY A 857 23.79 13.71 0.74
C GLY A 857 24.05 13.75 2.23
N TYR A 858 23.07 14.20 3.00
CA TYR A 858 23.14 14.25 4.46
C TYR A 858 22.53 13.02 5.12
N LEU A 859 23.15 12.54 6.20
CA LEU A 859 22.58 11.57 7.12
C LEU A 859 22.03 12.29 8.35
N LEU A 860 20.76 12.04 8.66
CA LEU A 860 20.18 12.32 9.97
C LEU A 860 20.43 11.09 10.84
N MET A 861 21.12 11.26 11.96
CA MET A 861 21.41 10.20 12.92
C MET A 861 20.86 10.58 14.29
N LEU A 862 20.14 9.66 14.91
CA LEU A 862 19.72 9.73 16.30
C LEU A 862 20.61 8.81 17.11
N ALA A 863 21.35 9.36 18.07
CA ALA A 863 22.12 8.58 19.02
C ALA A 863 21.22 8.01 20.13
N LYS A 864 21.63 6.90 20.76
CA LYS A 864 20.92 6.33 21.92
C LYS A 864 20.92 7.27 23.13
N ASP A 865 22.04 7.95 23.34
CA ASP A 865 22.27 8.92 24.40
C ASP A 865 23.44 9.87 24.02
N ASP A 866 23.79 10.77 24.93
CA ASP A 866 24.87 11.77 24.76
C ASP A 866 26.26 11.13 24.64
N GLU A 867 26.53 10.04 25.34
CA GLU A 867 27.82 9.32 25.23
C GLU A 867 27.95 8.66 23.86
N ALA A 868 26.89 7.99 23.41
CA ALA A 868 26.79 7.41 22.08
C ALA A 868 26.98 8.48 20.99
N ALA A 869 26.37 9.66 21.14
CA ALA A 869 26.54 10.76 20.19
C ALA A 869 28.00 11.25 20.13
N ARG A 870 28.65 11.43 21.28
CA ARG A 870 30.08 11.77 21.34
C ARG A 870 30.94 10.70 20.67
N ARG A 871 30.59 9.43 20.85
CA ARG A 871 31.31 8.31 20.22
C ARG A 871 31.13 8.29 18.71
N ILE A 872 29.91 8.53 18.21
CA ILE A 872 29.63 8.68 16.77
C ILE A 872 30.49 9.81 16.19
N ARG A 873 30.51 10.99 16.84
CA ARG A 873 31.33 12.12 16.41
C ARG A 873 32.81 11.75 16.34
N GLN A 874 33.35 11.12 17.40
CA GLN A 874 34.74 10.67 17.43
C GLN A 874 35.08 9.71 16.27
N VAL A 875 34.26 8.68 16.06
CA VAL A 875 34.51 7.65 15.04
C VAL A 875 34.49 8.25 13.64
N LEU A 876 33.45 9.02 13.30
CA LEU A 876 33.27 9.57 11.96
C LEU A 876 34.22 10.73 11.65
N THR A 877 34.66 11.50 12.66
CA THR A 877 35.70 12.52 12.48
C THR A 877 37.10 11.91 12.36
N ALA A 878 37.41 10.83 13.07
CA ALA A 878 38.70 10.16 12.97
C ALA A 878 38.87 9.40 11.65
N ARG A 879 37.76 8.90 11.07
CA ARG A 879 37.75 8.11 9.83
C ARG A 879 36.65 8.58 8.88
N PRO A 880 36.77 9.80 8.32
CA PRO A 880 35.78 10.29 7.36
C PRO A 880 35.86 9.45 6.07
N PRO A 881 34.73 9.17 5.40
CA PRO A 881 34.71 8.40 4.16
C PRO A 881 35.37 9.14 2.99
N ASN A 882 35.50 10.47 3.07
CA ASN A 882 36.18 11.32 2.08
C ASN A 882 36.45 12.72 2.68
N ALA A 883 37.24 13.54 1.97
CA ALA A 883 37.64 14.87 2.42
C ALA A 883 36.50 15.89 2.58
N LYS A 884 35.31 15.62 2.03
CA LYS A 884 34.15 16.53 2.13
C LYS A 884 33.26 16.18 3.32
N ALA A 885 33.36 14.96 3.86
CA ALA A 885 32.45 14.46 4.86
C ALA A 885 32.68 15.14 6.22
N ARG A 886 31.59 15.60 6.85
CA ARG A 886 31.67 16.42 8.07
C ARG A 886 30.33 16.53 8.80
N PHE A 887 30.38 16.78 10.11
CA PHE A 887 29.21 17.19 10.87
C PHE A 887 28.84 18.65 10.57
N VAL A 888 27.54 18.94 10.60
CA VAL A 888 26.98 20.28 10.43
C VAL A 888 26.04 20.54 11.59
N SER A 889 26.10 21.72 12.19
CA SER A 889 25.13 22.06 13.24
C SER A 889 23.80 22.43 12.62
N LEU A 890 22.72 22.04 13.29
CA LEU A 890 21.36 22.26 12.84
C LEU A 890 20.59 23.00 13.94
N ASN A 891 19.79 23.99 13.56
CA ASN A 891 18.90 24.69 14.48
C ASN A 891 17.52 24.81 13.83
N LEU A 892 16.46 24.60 14.62
CA LEU A 892 15.10 24.77 14.14
C LEU A 892 14.88 26.20 13.63
N SER A 893 14.37 26.34 12.40
CA SER A 893 13.92 27.65 11.90
C SER A 893 12.43 27.80 12.18
N LYS A 894 12.06 28.72 13.08
CA LYS A 894 10.65 29.00 13.42
C LYS A 894 9.93 29.88 12.41
N ILE A 895 10.67 30.63 11.61
CA ILE A 895 10.12 31.64 10.70
C ILE A 895 9.84 31.04 9.31
N GLY A 896 10.79 30.26 8.77
CA GLY A 896 10.72 29.79 7.39
C GLY A 896 11.32 30.81 6.42
N PHE A 897 10.66 31.02 5.28
CA PHE A 897 11.05 31.99 4.27
C PHE A 897 10.81 33.44 4.75
N GLU A 898 11.81 34.29 4.52
CA GLU A 898 11.76 35.72 4.82
C GLU A 898 12.19 36.53 3.60
N VAL A 899 11.57 37.71 3.44
CA VAL A 899 12.00 38.75 2.51
C VAL A 899 12.24 40.03 3.28
N THR A 900 13.37 40.68 3.03
CA THR A 900 13.71 41.99 3.59
C THR A 900 14.17 42.93 2.48
N ARG A 901 14.05 44.24 2.71
CA ARG A 901 14.53 45.29 1.81
C ARG A 901 15.55 46.14 2.58
N SER A 902 16.60 46.59 1.89
CA SER A 902 17.62 47.49 2.45
C SER A 902 17.09 48.88 2.78
#